data_AF-A0A357BT59-F1
#
_entry.id   AF-A0A357BT59-F1
#
_cell.length_a   1.000
_cell.length_b   1.000
_cell.length_c   1.000
_cell.angle_alpha   90.00
_cell.angle_beta   90.00
_cell.angle_gamma   90.00
#
_symmetry.space_group_name_H-M   'P 1'
#
loop_
_entity.id
_entity.type
_entity.pdbx_description
1 polymer ?
#
loop_
_entity_poly.entity_id
_entity_poly.type
_entity_poly.pdbx_seq_one_letter_code
_entity_poly.pdbx_strand_id
1 'polypeptide(L)'
;MEKRINKIRKKLSADNATKPVSRSGPMKTLLVRVMTDDLKKRLEKRRKKPEVMPQVISNNAANNLRMLLDDYTKMKEAILQVYWQEFKDDHVGLMCKFAQPASKKIDQNKLKPEMDEKGNLTTAGFACSQCGQPLFVYKLEQVSEKGKAYTNYFGRCNVAEHEKLILLAQLKPEKDSDEAVTYSLGKFGQRALDFYSIHVTKESTHPVKPLAQIAGNRYASGPVGKALSDACMGTIASFLSKYQDIIIEHQKVVKGNQKRLESLRELAGKENLEYPSVTLPPQPHTKEGVDAYNEVIARVRMWVNLNLWQKLKLSRDDAKPLLRLKGFPSFPVVERRENEVDWWNTINEVKKLIDAKRDMGRVFWSGVTAEKRNTILEGYNYLPNENDHKKREGSLENPKKPAKRQFGDLLLYLEKKYAGDWGKVFDEAWERIDKKIAGLTSHIEREEARNAEDAQSKAVLTDWLRAKASFVLERLKEMDEKEFYACEIQLQKWYGDLRGNPFAVEAENRVVDISGFSIGSDGHSIQYRNLLAWKYLENGKREFYLLMNYGKKGRIRFTDGTDIKKSGKWQGLLYGGGKAKVIDLTFDPDDEQLIILPLAFGTRQGREFIWNDLLSLETGLIKLANGRVIEKTIYNKKIGRDEPALFVALTFERREVVDPSNIKPVNLIGVDRGENIPAVIALTDPEGCPLPEFKDSSGGPTDILRIGEGYKEKQRAIQAAKEVEQRRAGGYSRKFASKSRNLADDMVRNSARDLFYHAVTHDAVLVFENLSRGFGRQGKRTFMTERQYTKMEDWLTAKLAYEGLTSKTYLSKTLAQYTSKTCSNCGFTITTADYDGMLVRLKKTSDGWATTLNNKELKAEGQITYYNRYKRQTVEKELSAELDRLSEESGNNDISKWTKGRRDEALFLLKKRFSHRPVQEQFVCLDCGHEVHADEQAALNIARSWLFLNSNSTEFKSYKSGKQPFVGAWQAFYKRRLKEVWKPNA
;
A
#
# COMPACT_ATOMS: atom_id res chain seq x y z
N MET A 1 -7.10 3.24 34.35
CA MET A 1 -6.00 2.23 34.39
C MET A 1 -6.38 0.86 33.79
N GLU A 2 -7.64 0.67 33.38
CA GLU A 2 -8.18 -0.62 32.87
C GLU A 2 -8.04 -0.82 31.36
N LYS A 3 -7.94 0.26 30.57
CA LYS A 3 -7.87 0.26 29.09
C LYS A 3 -6.61 -0.39 28.46
N ARG A 4 -5.77 -1.11 29.21
CA ARG A 4 -4.52 -1.69 28.70
C ARG A 4 -4.79 -3.03 28.00
N ILE A 5 -4.23 -3.22 26.80
CA ILE A 5 -4.43 -4.45 26.00
C ILE A 5 -4.15 -5.76 26.76
N ASN A 6 -3.11 -5.79 27.59
CA ASN A 6 -2.75 -7.00 28.33
C ASN A 6 -3.74 -7.31 29.48
N LYS A 7 -4.47 -6.31 30.01
CA LYS A 7 -5.54 -6.57 30.98
C LYS A 7 -6.74 -7.23 30.31
N ILE A 8 -7.11 -6.77 29.11
CA ILE A 8 -8.20 -7.34 28.31
C ILE A 8 -7.92 -8.82 28.00
N ARG A 9 -6.68 -9.13 27.59
CA ARG A 9 -6.24 -10.51 27.34
C ARG A 9 -6.35 -11.38 28.58
N LYS A 10 -5.88 -10.87 29.72
CA LYS A 10 -5.93 -11.59 31.00
C LYS A 10 -7.39 -11.87 31.41
N LYS A 11 -8.29 -10.88 31.28
CA LYS A 11 -9.73 -11.07 31.50
C LYS A 11 -10.28 -12.22 30.64
N LEU A 12 -10.06 -12.17 29.33
CA LEU A 12 -10.53 -13.22 28.41
C LEU A 12 -9.99 -14.62 28.72
N SER A 13 -8.71 -14.73 29.08
CA SER A 13 -8.07 -16.02 29.31
C SER A 13 -8.33 -16.58 30.71
N ALA A 14 -8.69 -15.73 31.67
CA ALA A 14 -9.06 -16.13 33.03
C ALA A 14 -10.54 -16.54 33.12
N ASP A 15 -11.41 -15.86 32.37
CA ASP A 15 -12.86 -16.08 32.45
C ASP A 15 -13.34 -17.26 31.59
N ASN A 16 -12.49 -17.80 30.69
CA ASN A 16 -12.86 -18.82 29.71
C ASN A 16 -11.85 -19.96 29.64
N ALA A 17 -12.32 -21.15 29.28
CA ALA A 17 -11.46 -22.32 29.05
C ALA A 17 -10.52 -22.13 27.85
N THR A 18 -9.34 -22.74 27.92
CA THR A 18 -8.36 -22.79 26.85
C THR A 18 -8.37 -24.14 26.13
N LYS A 19 -7.88 -24.17 24.89
CA LYS A 19 -7.68 -25.39 24.12
C LYS A 19 -6.39 -25.35 23.31
N PRO A 20 -5.77 -26.51 23.01
CA PRO A 20 -4.69 -26.59 22.06
C PRO A 20 -5.11 -26.19 20.64
N VAL A 21 -4.18 -25.62 19.87
CA VAL A 21 -4.39 -25.34 18.45
C VAL A 21 -4.41 -26.63 17.61
N SER A 22 -5.19 -26.64 16.53
CA SER A 22 -5.42 -27.87 15.73
C SER A 22 -4.21 -28.28 14.87
N ARG A 23 -3.77 -27.42 13.95
CA ARG A 23 -2.61 -27.67 13.05
C ARG A 23 -1.52 -26.62 13.22
N SER A 24 -1.90 -25.36 13.08
CA SER A 24 -1.03 -24.20 13.23
C SER A 24 -1.64 -23.17 14.17
N GLY A 25 -0.81 -22.57 14.97
CA GLY A 25 -1.19 -21.50 15.88
C GLY A 25 -1.03 -20.09 15.28
N PRO A 26 -1.62 -19.08 15.94
CA PRO A 26 -1.36 -17.69 15.63
C PRO A 26 0.12 -17.32 15.84
N MET A 27 0.66 -16.49 14.95
CA MET A 27 2.07 -16.08 14.99
C MET A 27 2.23 -14.62 15.42
N LYS A 28 3.33 -14.33 16.12
CA LYS A 28 3.83 -12.98 16.39
C LYS A 28 5.34 -12.93 16.28
N THR A 29 5.87 -11.79 15.88
CA THR A 29 7.32 -11.60 15.76
C THR A 29 7.81 -10.57 16.76
N LEU A 30 8.83 -10.96 17.52
CA LEU A 30 9.64 -10.09 18.35
C LEU A 30 10.70 -9.44 17.47
N LEU A 31 10.73 -8.10 17.41
CA LEU A 31 11.79 -7.35 16.74
C LEU A 31 12.65 -6.65 17.79
N VAL A 32 13.90 -7.08 17.93
CA VAL A 32 14.85 -6.61 18.95
C VAL A 32 16.14 -6.15 18.30
N ARG A 33 16.85 -5.24 18.95
CA ARG A 33 18.14 -4.74 18.44
C ARG A 33 19.26 -5.53 19.11
N VAL A 34 20.35 -5.79 18.39
CA VAL A 34 21.57 -6.35 19.01
C VAL A 34 22.24 -5.27 19.85
N MET A 35 22.77 -5.62 21.03
CA MET A 35 23.55 -4.69 21.87
C MET A 35 24.85 -4.29 21.17
N THR A 36 24.81 -3.19 20.43
CA THR A 36 25.98 -2.52 19.83
C THR A 36 26.52 -1.44 20.78
N ASP A 37 27.73 -0.97 20.51
CA ASP A 37 28.43 0.03 21.33
C ASP A 37 27.60 1.32 21.56
N ASP A 38 26.82 1.76 20.56
CA ASP A 38 25.95 2.93 20.71
C ASP A 38 24.85 2.74 21.78
N LEU A 39 24.36 1.52 22.00
CA LEU A 39 23.38 1.22 23.05
C LEU A 39 24.04 1.22 24.43
N LYS A 40 25.26 0.69 24.55
CA LYS A 40 26.04 0.75 25.80
C LYS A 40 26.33 2.21 26.19
N LYS A 41 26.83 3.02 25.24
CA LYS A 41 27.03 4.47 25.41
C LYS A 41 25.76 5.21 25.83
N ARG A 42 24.57 4.76 25.42
CA ARG A 42 23.29 5.34 25.89
C ARG A 42 23.01 5.01 27.35
N LEU A 43 23.34 3.81 27.81
CA LEU A 43 23.16 3.39 29.20
C LEU A 43 24.11 4.12 30.14
N GLU A 44 25.37 4.30 29.74
CA GLU A 44 26.40 5.03 30.49
C GLU A 44 26.05 6.51 30.71
N LYS A 45 25.32 7.11 29.77
CA LYS A 45 24.87 8.51 29.81
C LYS A 45 23.59 8.73 30.63
N ARG A 46 23.00 7.69 31.23
CA ARG A 46 21.80 7.83 32.07
C ARG A 46 22.18 8.36 33.45
N ARG A 47 21.28 9.16 34.05
CA ARG A 47 21.40 9.62 35.44
C ARG A 47 21.53 8.46 36.43
N LYS A 48 20.68 7.43 36.28
CA LYS A 48 20.78 6.17 37.04
C LYS A 48 21.44 5.12 36.14
N LYS A 49 22.68 4.77 36.45
CA LYS A 49 23.45 3.75 35.74
C LYS A 49 22.97 2.34 36.14
N PRO A 50 23.03 1.37 35.21
CA PRO A 50 22.79 -0.03 35.56
C PRO A 50 23.91 -0.56 36.46
N GLU A 51 23.55 -1.45 37.39
CA GLU A 51 24.48 -2.12 38.31
C GLU A 51 25.48 -3.02 37.56
N VAL A 52 24.98 -3.80 36.60
CA VAL A 52 25.78 -4.60 35.68
C VAL A 52 25.61 -4.02 34.28
N MET A 53 26.72 -3.65 33.63
CA MET A 53 26.68 -3.19 32.25
C MET A 53 26.53 -4.40 31.32
N PRO A 54 25.49 -4.44 30.45
CA PRO A 54 25.29 -5.59 29.58
C PRO A 54 26.41 -5.75 28.55
N GLN A 55 26.63 -7.00 28.14
CA GLN A 55 27.59 -7.32 27.07
C GLN A 55 27.19 -6.71 25.72
N VAL A 56 28.20 -6.34 24.94
CA VAL A 56 28.05 -5.87 23.56
C VAL A 56 28.48 -6.95 22.58
N ILE A 57 28.01 -6.86 21.33
CA ILE A 57 28.50 -7.72 20.26
C ILE A 57 30.03 -7.62 20.16
N SER A 58 30.72 -8.75 20.13
CA SER A 58 32.17 -8.77 19.94
C SER A 58 32.54 -8.32 18.52
N ASN A 59 33.70 -7.71 18.36
CA ASN A 59 34.17 -7.26 17.04
C ASN A 59 34.22 -8.42 16.03
N ASN A 60 34.60 -9.62 16.50
CA ASN A 60 34.66 -10.81 15.67
C ASN A 60 33.25 -11.28 15.22
N ALA A 61 32.28 -11.37 16.16
CA ALA A 61 30.91 -11.73 15.82
C ALA A 61 30.28 -10.74 14.81
N ALA A 62 30.60 -9.44 14.92
CA ALA A 62 30.16 -8.43 13.97
C ALA A 62 30.77 -8.64 12.57
N ASN A 63 32.07 -8.97 12.48
CA ASN A 63 32.75 -9.24 11.21
C ASN A 63 32.21 -10.49 10.52
N ASN A 64 32.07 -11.60 11.25
CA ASN A 64 31.49 -12.83 10.73
C ASN A 64 30.05 -12.65 10.26
N LEU A 65 29.25 -11.86 10.99
CA LEU A 65 27.88 -11.57 10.58
C LEU A 65 27.83 -10.74 9.29
N ARG A 66 28.72 -9.75 9.12
CA ARG A 66 28.83 -8.98 7.86
C ARG A 66 29.19 -9.88 6.69
N MET A 67 30.17 -10.78 6.85
CA MET A 67 30.53 -11.78 5.84
C MET A 67 29.34 -12.67 5.49
N LEU A 68 28.63 -13.18 6.50
CA LEU A 68 27.45 -14.04 6.30
C LEU A 68 26.33 -13.32 5.54
N LEU A 69 26.03 -12.08 5.90
CA LEU A 69 24.99 -11.27 5.25
C LEU A 69 25.33 -10.95 3.80
N ASP A 70 26.59 -10.60 3.52
CA ASP A 70 27.08 -10.31 2.18
C ASP A 70 27.03 -11.54 1.28
N ASP A 71 27.60 -12.66 1.74
CA ASP A 71 27.57 -13.93 1.00
C ASP A 71 26.14 -14.42 0.76
N TYR A 72 25.27 -14.33 1.76
CA TYR A 72 23.87 -14.77 1.64
C TYR A 72 23.11 -13.94 0.62
N THR A 73 23.39 -12.64 0.54
CA THR A 73 22.79 -11.74 -0.46
C THR A 73 23.28 -12.11 -1.86
N LYS A 74 24.60 -12.28 -2.06
CA LYS A 74 25.19 -12.70 -3.35
C LYS A 74 24.69 -14.07 -3.80
N MET A 75 24.59 -15.03 -2.89
CA MET A 75 24.04 -16.36 -3.18
C MET A 75 22.57 -16.29 -3.62
N LYS A 76 21.77 -15.45 -2.96
CA LYS A 76 20.35 -15.25 -3.31
C LYS A 76 20.22 -14.64 -4.70
N GLU A 77 20.99 -13.60 -4.99
CA GLU A 77 21.01 -12.92 -6.29
C GLU A 77 21.38 -13.87 -7.43
N ALA A 78 22.45 -14.65 -7.27
CA ALA A 78 22.87 -15.63 -8.28
C ALA A 78 21.80 -16.69 -8.59
N ILE A 79 21.05 -17.16 -7.58
CA ILE A 79 19.92 -18.09 -7.79
C ILE A 79 18.80 -17.41 -8.57
N LEU A 80 18.44 -16.20 -8.17
CA LEU A 80 17.38 -15.44 -8.84
C LEU A 80 17.77 -15.12 -10.28
N GLN A 81 19.04 -14.84 -10.57
CA GLN A 81 19.56 -14.62 -11.92
C GLN A 81 19.35 -15.85 -12.83
N VAL A 82 19.65 -17.06 -12.33
CA VAL A 82 19.45 -18.30 -13.10
C VAL A 82 17.98 -18.51 -13.44
N TYR A 83 17.09 -18.35 -12.45
CA TYR A 83 15.65 -18.53 -12.69
C TYR A 83 15.02 -17.39 -13.48
N TRP A 84 15.61 -16.19 -13.48
CA TRP A 84 15.21 -15.12 -14.39
C TRP A 84 15.52 -15.49 -15.84
N GLN A 85 16.70 -16.04 -16.11
CA GLN A 85 17.03 -16.52 -17.45
C GLN A 85 16.08 -17.65 -17.88
N GLU A 86 15.85 -18.64 -17.00
CA GLU A 86 14.89 -19.72 -17.25
C GLU A 86 13.46 -19.19 -17.51
N PHE A 87 13.02 -18.17 -16.79
CA PHE A 87 11.70 -17.54 -16.98
C PHE A 87 11.56 -16.84 -18.34
N LYS A 88 12.63 -16.14 -18.78
CA LYS A 88 12.64 -15.46 -20.09
C LYS A 88 12.57 -16.47 -21.24
N ASP A 89 13.24 -17.62 -21.07
CA ASP A 89 13.30 -18.66 -22.09
C ASP A 89 11.97 -19.44 -22.16
N ASP A 90 11.38 -19.82 -21.01
CA ASP A 90 10.10 -20.54 -20.95
C ASP A 90 9.26 -20.17 -19.71
N HIS A 91 8.36 -19.21 -19.90
CA HIS A 91 7.39 -18.77 -18.89
C HIS A 91 6.53 -19.93 -18.36
N VAL A 92 5.99 -20.76 -19.25
CA VAL A 92 5.02 -21.81 -18.91
C VAL A 92 5.72 -22.98 -18.23
N GLY A 93 6.91 -23.36 -18.70
CA GLY A 93 7.75 -24.38 -18.09
C GLY A 93 8.12 -24.04 -16.64
N LEU A 94 8.57 -22.81 -16.38
CA LEU A 94 8.89 -22.39 -15.01
C LEU A 94 7.64 -22.36 -14.12
N MET A 95 6.50 -21.88 -14.63
CA MET A 95 5.23 -21.92 -13.92
C MET A 95 4.84 -23.36 -13.54
N CYS A 96 5.00 -24.33 -14.45
CA CYS A 96 4.71 -25.73 -14.18
C CYS A 96 5.66 -26.34 -13.13
N LYS A 97 6.95 -26.01 -13.16
CA LYS A 97 7.94 -26.46 -12.15
C LYS A 97 7.59 -26.00 -10.74
N PHE A 98 6.99 -24.82 -10.60
CA PHE A 98 6.59 -24.24 -9.31
C PHE A 98 5.14 -24.56 -8.90
N ALA A 99 4.40 -25.32 -9.72
CA ALA A 99 3.03 -25.70 -9.41
C ALA A 99 2.99 -26.62 -8.18
N GLN A 100 2.10 -26.34 -7.23
CA GLN A 100 1.99 -27.16 -6.04
C GLN A 100 1.37 -28.53 -6.38
N PRO A 101 2.01 -29.65 -6.02
CA PRO A 101 1.42 -30.98 -6.20
C PRO A 101 0.19 -31.15 -5.29
N ALA A 102 -0.81 -31.86 -5.79
CA ALA A 102 -2.00 -32.19 -5.01
C ALA A 102 -1.66 -33.15 -3.86
N SER A 103 -2.47 -33.14 -2.79
CA SER A 103 -2.21 -33.98 -1.62
C SER A 103 -2.26 -35.47 -1.97
N LYS A 104 -1.36 -36.28 -1.39
CA LYS A 104 -1.29 -37.75 -1.56
C LYS A 104 -2.59 -38.53 -1.24
N LYS A 105 -3.62 -37.90 -0.66
CA LYS A 105 -4.87 -38.54 -0.23
C LYS A 105 -6.04 -38.40 -1.22
N ILE A 106 -5.77 -38.04 -2.48
CA ILE A 106 -6.83 -37.97 -3.50
C ILE A 106 -7.06 -39.36 -4.06
N ASP A 107 -8.30 -39.84 -3.97
CA ASP A 107 -8.76 -41.07 -4.62
C ASP A 107 -8.81 -40.85 -6.13
N GLN A 108 -7.80 -41.34 -6.84
CA GLN A 108 -7.66 -41.15 -8.28
C GLN A 108 -8.80 -41.81 -9.08
N ASN A 109 -9.45 -42.83 -8.52
CA ASN A 109 -10.55 -43.55 -9.18
C ASN A 109 -11.82 -42.69 -9.29
N LYS A 110 -11.91 -41.60 -8.52
CA LYS A 110 -13.04 -40.66 -8.55
C LYS A 110 -12.82 -39.48 -9.48
N LEU A 111 -11.66 -39.39 -10.15
CA LEU A 111 -11.39 -38.35 -11.12
C LEU A 111 -12.12 -38.64 -12.43
N LYS A 112 -12.94 -37.69 -12.88
CA LYS A 112 -13.61 -37.74 -14.18
C LYS A 112 -12.85 -36.87 -15.19
N PRO A 113 -12.48 -37.36 -16.37
CA PRO A 113 -11.88 -36.51 -17.40
C PRO A 113 -12.86 -35.41 -17.85
N GLU A 114 -12.35 -34.20 -18.08
CA GLU A 114 -13.12 -33.14 -18.72
C GLU A 114 -12.96 -33.26 -20.24
N MET A 115 -14.09 -33.26 -20.95
CA MET A 115 -14.14 -33.40 -22.40
C MET A 115 -14.59 -32.08 -23.03
N ASP A 116 -14.02 -31.73 -24.18
CA ASP A 116 -14.47 -30.58 -24.97
C ASP A 116 -15.80 -30.90 -25.71
N GLU A 117 -16.37 -29.90 -26.40
CA GLU A 117 -17.62 -30.05 -27.16
C GLU A 117 -17.53 -31.10 -28.30
N LYS A 118 -16.30 -31.49 -28.69
CA LYS A 118 -16.02 -32.50 -29.73
C LYS A 118 -15.71 -33.88 -29.13
N GLY A 119 -15.78 -34.04 -27.80
CA GLY A 119 -15.52 -35.30 -27.11
C GLY A 119 -14.05 -35.63 -26.89
N ASN A 120 -13.12 -34.69 -27.10
CA ASN A 120 -11.69 -34.88 -26.82
C ASN A 120 -11.35 -34.46 -25.39
N LEU A 121 -10.28 -35.03 -24.83
CA LEU A 121 -9.78 -34.61 -23.52
C LEU A 121 -9.37 -33.14 -23.54
N THR A 122 -9.95 -32.36 -22.63
CA THR A 122 -9.61 -30.94 -22.49
C THR A 122 -8.20 -30.79 -21.94
N THR A 123 -7.36 -30.01 -22.62
CA THR A 123 -6.02 -29.67 -22.14
C THR A 123 -6.06 -28.42 -21.26
N ALA A 124 -5.18 -28.36 -20.26
CA ALA A 124 -5.10 -27.22 -19.35
C ALA A 124 -4.33 -26.03 -19.94
N GLY A 125 -3.72 -26.17 -21.12
CA GLY A 125 -2.78 -25.19 -21.68
C GLY A 125 -1.39 -25.19 -21.02
N PHE A 126 -1.11 -26.19 -20.18
CA PHE A 126 0.16 -26.37 -19.46
C PHE A 126 0.79 -27.72 -19.82
N ALA A 127 2.10 -27.85 -19.65
CA ALA A 127 2.86 -29.06 -19.94
C ALA A 127 3.43 -29.72 -18.68
N CYS A 128 3.61 -31.03 -18.73
CA CYS A 128 4.27 -31.80 -17.69
C CYS A 128 5.73 -31.37 -17.54
N SER A 129 6.14 -31.00 -16.33
CA SER A 129 7.53 -30.58 -16.06
C SER A 129 8.57 -31.69 -16.22
N GLN A 130 8.16 -32.96 -16.36
CA GLN A 130 9.06 -34.10 -16.50
C GLN A 130 9.25 -34.54 -17.97
N CYS A 131 8.22 -34.39 -18.82
CA CYS A 131 8.28 -34.88 -20.21
C CYS A 131 7.71 -33.94 -21.27
N GLY A 132 7.27 -32.73 -20.90
CA GLY A 132 6.75 -31.73 -21.84
C GLY A 132 5.38 -32.05 -22.45
N GLN A 133 4.78 -33.22 -22.15
CA GLN A 133 3.45 -33.59 -22.64
C GLN A 133 2.35 -32.70 -22.05
N PRO A 134 1.26 -32.38 -22.78
CA PRO A 134 0.15 -31.61 -22.27
C PRO A 134 -0.45 -32.19 -20.98
N LEU A 135 -0.83 -31.32 -20.05
CA LEU A 135 -1.62 -31.68 -18.89
C LEU A 135 -3.10 -31.70 -19.26
N PHE A 136 -3.74 -32.85 -19.08
CA PHE A 136 -5.17 -33.04 -19.31
C PHE A 136 -5.96 -32.72 -18.04
N VAL A 137 -7.17 -32.18 -18.21
CA VAL A 137 -8.02 -31.73 -17.11
C VAL A 137 -8.91 -32.86 -16.61
N TYR A 138 -8.90 -33.05 -15.30
CA TYR A 138 -9.77 -33.96 -14.58
C TYR A 138 -10.51 -33.21 -13.48
N LYS A 139 -11.78 -33.57 -13.24
CA LYS A 139 -12.59 -32.99 -12.16
C LYS A 139 -12.88 -34.00 -11.06
N LEU A 140 -12.96 -33.50 -9.84
CA LEU A 140 -13.37 -34.23 -8.65
C LEU A 140 -14.49 -33.46 -7.95
N GLU A 141 -15.67 -34.08 -7.86
CA GLU A 141 -16.79 -33.56 -7.09
C GLU A 141 -16.61 -33.95 -5.62
N GLN A 142 -16.62 -32.94 -4.74
CA GLN A 142 -16.46 -33.12 -3.31
C GLN A 142 -17.57 -32.41 -2.55
N VAL A 143 -17.86 -32.89 -1.34
CA VAL A 143 -18.80 -32.23 -0.44
C VAL A 143 -17.98 -31.64 0.71
N SER A 144 -18.14 -30.34 0.94
CA SER A 144 -17.47 -29.65 2.06
C SER A 144 -17.97 -30.17 3.40
N GLU A 145 -17.22 -29.92 4.47
CA GLU A 145 -17.63 -30.21 5.86
C GLU A 145 -19.00 -29.59 6.24
N LYS A 146 -19.52 -28.66 5.44
CA LYS A 146 -20.83 -28.01 5.60
C LYS A 146 -21.90 -28.53 4.64
N GLY A 147 -21.68 -29.67 3.98
CA GLY A 147 -22.65 -30.26 3.05
C GLY A 147 -22.77 -29.57 1.68
N LYS A 148 -22.00 -28.50 1.40
CA LYS A 148 -21.99 -27.87 0.07
C LYS A 148 -21.10 -28.64 -0.89
N ALA A 149 -21.67 -29.07 -2.02
CA ALA A 149 -20.91 -29.62 -3.14
C ALA A 149 -20.00 -28.54 -3.76
N TYR A 150 -18.78 -28.93 -4.10
CA TYR A 150 -17.83 -28.12 -4.85
C TYR A 150 -16.96 -29.03 -5.72
N THR A 151 -16.46 -28.50 -6.84
CA THR A 151 -15.66 -29.25 -7.81
C THR A 151 -14.24 -28.73 -7.81
N ASN A 152 -13.27 -29.63 -7.66
CA ASN A 152 -11.86 -29.33 -7.85
C ASN A 152 -11.42 -29.82 -9.23
N TYR A 153 -10.57 -29.03 -9.90
CA TYR A 153 -9.98 -29.39 -11.18
C TYR A 153 -8.50 -29.74 -11.00
N PHE A 154 -8.02 -30.72 -11.76
CA PHE A 154 -6.66 -31.22 -11.69
C PHE A 154 -6.07 -31.38 -13.08
N GLY A 155 -4.80 -31.01 -13.24
CA GLY A 155 -3.98 -31.34 -14.40
C GLY A 155 -3.25 -32.66 -14.14
N ARG A 156 -3.33 -33.61 -15.08
CA ARG A 156 -2.61 -34.88 -15.03
C ARG A 156 -1.89 -35.13 -16.35
N CYS A 157 -0.67 -35.63 -16.28
CA CYS A 157 0.05 -36.19 -17.42
C CYS A 157 -0.41 -37.65 -17.62
N ASN A 158 -0.68 -38.05 -18.87
CA ASN A 158 -1.10 -39.43 -19.19
C ASN A 158 0.08 -40.44 -19.23
N VAL A 159 1.31 -40.00 -18.94
CA VAL A 159 2.46 -40.90 -18.78
C VAL A 159 2.42 -41.53 -17.38
N ALA A 160 2.34 -42.87 -17.30
CA ALA A 160 2.13 -43.62 -16.07
C ALA A 160 3.20 -43.39 -14.98
N GLU A 161 4.41 -42.98 -15.35
CA GLU A 161 5.51 -42.70 -14.42
C GLU A 161 5.46 -41.28 -13.82
N HIS A 162 4.61 -40.39 -14.36
CA HIS A 162 4.53 -38.96 -14.03
C HIS A 162 3.26 -38.57 -13.25
N GLU A 163 2.70 -39.47 -12.43
CA GLU A 163 1.42 -39.34 -11.70
C GLU A 163 1.38 -38.25 -10.60
N LYS A 164 1.80 -37.03 -10.90
CA LYS A 164 1.56 -35.86 -10.05
C LYS A 164 0.33 -35.13 -10.56
N LEU A 165 -0.76 -35.23 -9.81
CA LEU A 165 -1.92 -34.35 -9.96
C LEU A 165 -1.53 -32.92 -9.56
N ILE A 166 -1.83 -31.96 -10.42
CA ILE A 166 -1.61 -30.53 -10.18
C ILE A 166 -2.96 -29.86 -9.98
N LEU A 167 -3.12 -29.05 -8.94
CA LEU A 167 -4.39 -28.34 -8.72
C LEU A 167 -4.57 -27.23 -9.76
N LEU A 168 -5.73 -27.21 -10.41
CA LEU A 168 -6.15 -26.17 -11.36
C LEU A 168 -7.29 -25.33 -10.77
N ALA A 169 -7.32 -24.06 -11.13
CA ALA A 169 -8.43 -23.15 -10.90
C ALA A 169 -9.16 -22.91 -12.23
N GLN A 170 -10.49 -23.02 -12.20
CA GLN A 170 -11.33 -22.78 -13.35
C GLN A 170 -11.55 -21.27 -13.54
N LEU A 171 -11.31 -20.77 -14.75
CA LEU A 171 -11.68 -19.43 -15.16
C LEU A 171 -12.99 -19.51 -15.95
N LYS A 172 -14.08 -19.06 -15.34
CA LYS A 172 -15.38 -19.01 -16.01
C LYS A 172 -15.45 -17.80 -16.94
N PRO A 173 -15.95 -17.95 -18.17
CA PRO A 173 -16.24 -16.83 -19.05
C PRO A 173 -17.24 -15.87 -18.39
N GLU A 174 -17.28 -14.61 -18.84
CA GLU A 174 -18.36 -13.70 -18.45
C GLU A 174 -19.70 -14.25 -18.95
N LYS A 175 -20.79 -14.01 -18.22
CA LYS A 175 -22.13 -14.29 -18.74
C LYS A 175 -22.25 -13.53 -20.07
N ASP A 176 -22.56 -14.23 -21.15
CA ASP A 176 -22.71 -13.73 -22.54
C ASP A 176 -21.44 -13.76 -23.43
N SER A 177 -20.42 -14.56 -23.12
CA SER A 177 -19.32 -14.86 -24.05
C SER A 177 -19.26 -16.33 -24.49
N ASP A 178 -19.17 -16.59 -25.79
CA ASP A 178 -18.92 -17.92 -26.42
C ASP A 178 -17.49 -18.44 -26.20
N GLU A 179 -16.78 -17.96 -25.17
CA GLU A 179 -15.40 -18.39 -24.88
C GLU A 179 -15.40 -19.72 -24.13
N ALA A 180 -14.54 -20.65 -24.57
CA ALA A 180 -14.32 -21.92 -23.86
C ALA A 180 -13.79 -21.69 -22.44
N VAL A 181 -14.16 -22.57 -21.51
CA VAL A 181 -13.62 -22.57 -20.14
C VAL A 181 -12.11 -22.75 -20.19
N THR A 182 -11.37 -21.83 -19.56
CA THR A 182 -9.90 -21.90 -19.45
C THR A 182 -9.47 -22.26 -18.03
N TYR A 183 -8.25 -22.77 -17.88
CA TYR A 183 -7.70 -23.22 -16.60
C TYR A 183 -6.43 -22.46 -16.26
N SER A 184 -6.22 -22.22 -14.97
CA SER A 184 -4.99 -21.65 -14.43
C SER A 184 -4.42 -22.57 -13.34
N LEU A 185 -3.10 -22.57 -13.14
CA LEU A 185 -2.50 -23.25 -11.99
C LEU A 185 -3.07 -22.68 -10.68
N GLY A 186 -3.49 -23.54 -9.76
CA GLY A 186 -4.23 -23.11 -8.57
C GLY A 186 -3.39 -22.43 -7.49
N LYS A 187 -2.15 -22.92 -7.25
CA LYS A 187 -1.23 -22.32 -6.27
C LYS A 187 0.23 -22.66 -6.59
N PHE A 188 1.09 -21.65 -6.55
CA PHE A 188 2.54 -21.84 -6.62
C PHE A 188 3.12 -22.17 -5.24
N GLY A 189 3.97 -23.18 -5.17
CA GLY A 189 4.52 -23.72 -3.94
C GLY A 189 5.98 -23.37 -3.71
N GLN A 190 6.32 -22.87 -2.51
CA GLN A 190 7.71 -22.60 -2.09
C GLN A 190 8.61 -23.84 -2.15
N ARG A 191 8.07 -25.05 -1.97
CA ARG A 191 8.84 -26.31 -1.97
C ARG A 191 8.39 -27.26 -3.09
N ALA A 192 7.76 -26.71 -4.13
CA ALA A 192 7.37 -27.49 -5.31
C ALA A 192 8.62 -27.95 -6.08
N LEU A 193 9.60 -27.06 -6.20
CA LEU A 193 10.92 -27.36 -6.72
C LEU A 193 11.82 -27.92 -5.62
N ASP A 194 12.43 -29.08 -5.87
CA ASP A 194 13.42 -29.66 -4.96
C ASP A 194 14.77 -28.95 -5.11
N PHE A 195 14.85 -27.74 -4.58
CA PHE A 195 16.02 -26.87 -4.69
C PHE A 195 17.32 -27.53 -4.19
N TYR A 196 17.23 -28.38 -3.15
CA TYR A 196 18.41 -28.94 -2.50
C TYR A 196 19.12 -29.97 -3.38
N SER A 197 18.37 -30.75 -4.16
CA SER A 197 18.93 -31.70 -5.14
C SER A 197 19.50 -31.03 -6.38
N ILE A 198 19.25 -29.74 -6.59
CA ILE A 198 19.77 -28.98 -7.74
C ILE A 198 21.00 -28.17 -7.34
N HIS A 199 20.88 -27.20 -6.42
CA HIS A 199 21.91 -26.17 -6.22
C HIS A 199 22.82 -26.40 -5.01
N VAL A 200 22.37 -27.22 -4.05
CA VAL A 200 23.08 -27.42 -2.78
C VAL A 200 23.87 -28.73 -2.76
N THR A 201 23.31 -29.80 -3.31
CA THR A 201 24.00 -31.09 -3.40
C THR A 201 25.23 -31.02 -4.30
N LYS A 202 26.22 -31.86 -3.99
CA LYS A 202 27.42 -32.05 -4.82
C LYS A 202 27.17 -32.93 -6.05
N GLU A 203 26.10 -33.72 -6.05
CA GLU A 203 25.83 -34.74 -7.07
C GLU A 203 25.29 -34.16 -8.37
N SER A 204 24.46 -33.12 -8.29
CA SER A 204 23.89 -32.48 -9.48
C SER A 204 24.98 -31.75 -10.27
N THR A 205 24.98 -31.91 -11.59
CA THR A 205 25.90 -31.24 -12.52
C THR A 205 25.47 -29.81 -12.89
N HIS A 206 24.41 -29.28 -12.27
CA HIS A 206 23.96 -27.92 -12.54
C HIS A 206 25.09 -26.90 -12.29
N PRO A 207 25.40 -25.99 -13.24
CA PRO A 207 26.61 -25.18 -13.20
C PRO A 207 26.65 -24.17 -12.04
N VAL A 208 25.49 -23.74 -11.55
CA VAL A 208 25.40 -22.77 -10.44
C VAL A 208 25.22 -23.49 -9.11
N LYS A 209 26.27 -23.41 -8.27
CA LYS A 209 26.38 -23.99 -6.91
C LYS A 209 26.79 -22.90 -5.91
N PRO A 210 25.85 -22.06 -5.43
CA PRO A 210 26.15 -20.85 -4.67
C PRO A 210 26.99 -21.09 -3.41
N LEU A 211 26.74 -22.20 -2.69
CA LEU A 211 27.49 -22.56 -1.50
C LEU A 211 28.97 -22.92 -1.76
N ALA A 212 29.25 -23.53 -2.91
CA ALA A 212 30.60 -23.93 -3.27
C ALA A 212 31.37 -22.77 -3.92
N GLN A 213 30.73 -22.07 -4.87
CA GLN A 213 31.36 -21.05 -5.72
C GLN A 213 31.41 -19.67 -5.08
N ILE A 214 30.30 -19.20 -4.48
CA ILE A 214 30.20 -17.83 -3.95
C ILE A 214 30.64 -17.79 -2.50
N ALA A 215 30.10 -18.69 -1.66
CA ALA A 215 30.46 -18.74 -0.26
C ALA A 215 31.81 -19.44 0.02
N GLY A 216 32.57 -19.84 -1.02
CA GLY A 216 33.87 -20.50 -0.87
C GLY A 216 33.81 -21.78 -0.02
N ASN A 217 32.67 -22.46 0.00
CA ASN A 217 32.47 -23.70 0.75
C ASN A 217 32.80 -23.57 2.26
N ARG A 218 32.64 -22.39 2.87
CA ARG A 218 32.93 -22.16 4.30
C ARG A 218 31.75 -22.47 5.24
N TYR A 219 30.52 -22.38 4.72
CA TYR A 219 29.30 -22.60 5.50
C TYR A 219 28.80 -24.05 5.44
N ALA A 220 28.03 -24.43 6.45
CA ALA A 220 27.34 -25.71 6.47
C ALA A 220 26.18 -25.74 5.45
N SER A 221 26.17 -26.75 4.58
CA SER A 221 25.15 -26.92 3.52
C SER A 221 23.73 -27.14 4.06
N GLY A 222 23.61 -27.75 5.24
CA GLY A 222 22.32 -28.00 5.90
C GLY A 222 21.52 -26.72 6.21
N PRO A 223 21.94 -25.91 7.20
CA PRO A 223 21.19 -24.73 7.62
C PRO A 223 21.17 -23.62 6.55
N VAL A 224 22.30 -23.33 5.90
CA VAL A 224 22.34 -22.28 4.86
C VAL A 224 21.54 -22.68 3.63
N GLY A 225 21.71 -23.91 3.14
CA GLY A 225 21.01 -24.37 1.94
C GLY A 225 19.50 -24.39 2.10
N LYS A 226 18.98 -24.79 3.27
CA LYS A 226 17.54 -24.78 3.56
C LYS A 226 16.99 -23.35 3.72
N ALA A 227 17.70 -22.47 4.41
CA ALA A 227 17.30 -21.08 4.55
C ALA A 227 17.27 -20.36 3.19
N LEU A 228 18.30 -20.57 2.37
CA LEU A 228 18.42 -20.00 1.03
C LEU A 228 17.32 -20.53 0.10
N SER A 229 17.02 -21.83 0.16
CA SER A 229 15.88 -22.45 -0.53
C SER A 229 14.57 -21.77 -0.15
N ASP A 230 14.29 -21.65 1.15
CA ASP A 230 13.05 -21.04 1.63
C ASP A 230 12.90 -19.58 1.15
N ALA A 231 13.99 -18.80 1.19
CA ALA A 231 14.00 -17.40 0.79
C ALA A 231 13.83 -17.21 -0.73
N CYS A 232 14.61 -17.93 -1.55
CA CYS A 232 14.58 -17.81 -3.01
C CYS A 232 13.27 -18.33 -3.58
N MET A 233 12.87 -19.54 -3.19
CA MET A 233 11.69 -20.20 -3.78
C MET A 233 10.39 -19.51 -3.34
N GLY A 234 10.33 -18.99 -2.10
CA GLY A 234 9.20 -18.18 -1.66
C GLY A 234 9.07 -16.88 -2.44
N THR A 235 10.20 -16.27 -2.81
CA THR A 235 10.25 -15.04 -3.62
C THR A 235 9.75 -15.29 -5.05
N ILE A 236 10.21 -16.37 -5.70
CA ILE A 236 9.78 -16.76 -7.06
C ILE A 236 8.31 -17.17 -7.07
N ALA A 237 7.86 -17.99 -6.12
CA ALA A 237 6.45 -18.40 -6.04
C ALA A 237 5.52 -17.19 -5.88
N SER A 238 5.93 -16.16 -5.11
CA SER A 238 5.18 -14.91 -4.99
C SER A 238 5.13 -14.12 -6.31
N PHE A 239 6.24 -14.10 -7.07
CA PHE A 239 6.28 -13.46 -8.38
C PHE A 239 5.35 -14.18 -9.37
N LEU A 240 5.45 -15.50 -9.50
CA LEU A 240 4.65 -16.29 -10.44
C LEU A 240 3.15 -16.22 -10.14
N SER A 241 2.77 -16.26 -8.85
CA SER A 241 1.37 -16.07 -8.44
C SER A 241 0.83 -14.72 -8.89
N LYS A 242 1.61 -13.64 -8.72
CA LYS A 242 1.20 -12.31 -9.16
C LYS A 242 1.22 -12.16 -10.68
N TYR A 243 2.20 -12.77 -11.36
CA TYR A 243 2.32 -12.74 -12.82
C TYR A 243 1.08 -13.37 -13.46
N GLN A 244 0.66 -14.56 -13.00
CA GLN A 244 -0.52 -15.24 -13.51
C GLN A 244 -1.79 -14.38 -13.37
N ASP A 245 -2.05 -13.83 -12.18
CA ASP A 245 -3.22 -12.97 -11.95
C ASP A 245 -3.22 -11.74 -12.87
N ILE A 246 -2.05 -11.14 -13.07
CA ILE A 246 -1.91 -9.94 -13.90
C ILE A 246 -2.06 -10.25 -15.40
N ILE A 247 -1.59 -11.40 -15.89
CA ILE A 247 -1.82 -11.81 -17.28
C ILE A 247 -3.33 -11.95 -17.56
N ILE A 248 -4.07 -12.56 -16.63
CA ILE A 248 -5.54 -12.71 -16.74
C ILE A 248 -6.23 -11.33 -16.70
N GLU A 249 -5.78 -10.41 -15.84
CA GLU A 249 -6.31 -9.05 -15.79
C GLU A 249 -6.02 -8.29 -17.09
N HIS A 250 -4.79 -8.40 -17.61
CA HIS A 250 -4.39 -7.72 -18.85
C HIS A 250 -5.18 -8.22 -20.05
N GLN A 251 -5.45 -9.52 -20.15
CA GLN A 251 -6.28 -10.08 -21.23
C GLN A 251 -7.66 -9.41 -21.29
N LYS A 252 -8.30 -9.21 -20.12
CA LYS A 252 -9.58 -8.48 -20.03
C LYS A 252 -9.45 -7.02 -20.47
N VAL A 253 -8.38 -6.34 -20.06
CA VAL A 253 -8.13 -4.94 -20.42
C VAL A 253 -7.82 -4.78 -21.92
N VAL A 254 -7.04 -5.67 -22.52
CA VAL A 254 -6.70 -5.66 -23.95
C VAL A 254 -7.97 -5.85 -24.80
N LYS A 255 -8.81 -6.84 -24.46
CA LYS A 255 -10.12 -7.03 -25.11
C LYS A 255 -11.01 -5.79 -24.97
N GLY A 256 -11.05 -5.19 -23.78
CA GLY A 256 -11.78 -3.95 -23.52
C GLY A 256 -11.23 -2.74 -24.29
N ASN A 257 -9.92 -2.67 -24.54
CA ASN A 257 -9.28 -1.61 -25.30
C ASN A 257 -9.52 -1.72 -26.81
N GLN A 258 -9.56 -2.94 -27.36
CA GLN A 258 -9.89 -3.16 -28.77
C GLN A 258 -11.27 -2.58 -29.10
N LYS A 259 -12.30 -2.94 -28.31
CA LYS A 259 -13.66 -2.39 -28.44
C LYS A 259 -13.69 -0.86 -28.35
N ARG A 260 -12.92 -0.27 -27.43
CA ARG A 260 -12.88 1.19 -27.25
C ARG A 260 -12.15 1.91 -28.40
N LEU A 261 -11.17 1.27 -29.02
CA LEU A 261 -10.43 1.85 -30.14
C LEU A 261 -11.36 2.01 -31.36
N GLU A 262 -12.17 1.01 -31.64
CA GLU A 262 -13.18 1.04 -32.70
C GLU A 262 -14.17 2.19 -32.48
N SER A 263 -14.74 2.31 -31.28
CA SER A 263 -15.64 3.42 -30.94
C SER A 263 -14.98 4.80 -31.08
N LEU A 264 -13.69 4.93 -30.74
CA LEU A 264 -12.96 6.19 -30.88
C LEU A 264 -12.69 6.55 -32.35
N ARG A 265 -12.45 5.54 -33.21
CA ARG A 265 -12.28 5.74 -34.67
C ARG A 265 -13.58 6.21 -35.30
N GLU A 266 -14.70 5.58 -34.96
CA GLU A 266 -16.03 5.99 -35.43
C GLU A 266 -16.37 7.41 -35.00
N LEU A 267 -16.10 7.75 -33.73
CA LEU A 267 -16.35 9.09 -33.21
C LEU A 267 -15.49 10.14 -33.92
N ALA A 268 -14.21 9.86 -34.16
CA ALA A 268 -13.33 10.77 -34.89
C ALA A 268 -13.81 11.00 -36.33
N GLY A 269 -14.25 9.93 -37.01
CA GLY A 269 -14.82 10.03 -38.36
C GLY A 269 -16.07 10.91 -38.41
N LYS A 270 -16.96 10.79 -37.43
CA LYS A 270 -18.16 11.64 -37.32
C LYS A 270 -17.83 13.13 -37.10
N GLU A 271 -16.74 13.41 -36.42
CA GLU A 271 -16.28 14.76 -36.09
C GLU A 271 -15.28 15.32 -37.10
N ASN A 272 -15.13 14.68 -38.27
CA ASN A 272 -14.18 15.05 -39.33
C ASN A 272 -12.73 15.19 -38.86
N LEU A 273 -12.31 14.35 -37.92
CA LEU A 273 -10.92 14.26 -37.46
C LEU A 273 -10.25 13.04 -38.07
N GLU A 274 -9.08 13.24 -38.69
CA GLU A 274 -8.22 12.13 -39.08
C GLU A 274 -7.74 11.39 -37.83
N TYR A 275 -8.06 10.10 -37.76
CA TYR A 275 -7.63 9.24 -36.66
C TYR A 275 -6.20 8.76 -36.91
N PRO A 276 -5.30 8.78 -35.89
CA PRO A 276 -3.92 8.36 -36.09
C PRO A 276 -3.88 6.88 -36.47
N SER A 277 -3.11 6.53 -37.51
CA SER A 277 -2.91 5.14 -37.95
C SER A 277 -2.13 4.36 -36.88
N VAL A 278 -2.88 3.75 -35.97
CA VAL A 278 -2.34 3.01 -34.83
C VAL A 278 -3.09 1.71 -34.67
N THR A 279 -2.35 0.60 -34.69
CA THR A 279 -2.81 -0.73 -34.33
C THR A 279 -2.37 -1.06 -32.90
N LEU A 280 -3.24 -1.72 -32.13
CA LEU A 280 -2.88 -2.20 -30.81
C LEU A 280 -2.11 -3.51 -30.95
N PRO A 281 -0.94 -3.65 -30.29
CA PRO A 281 -0.25 -4.94 -30.21
C PRO A 281 -1.15 -6.01 -29.55
N PRO A 282 -0.90 -7.31 -29.79
CA PRO A 282 -1.57 -8.38 -29.07
C PRO A 282 -1.23 -8.36 -27.57
N GLN A 283 -1.87 -9.25 -26.80
CA GLN A 283 -1.62 -9.40 -25.37
C GLN A 283 -0.11 -9.54 -25.09
N PRO A 284 0.51 -8.59 -24.36
CA PRO A 284 1.92 -8.70 -24.03
C PRO A 284 2.14 -9.72 -22.90
N HIS A 285 3.18 -10.53 -23.05
CA HIS A 285 3.62 -11.50 -22.04
C HIS A 285 4.96 -11.14 -21.37
N THR A 286 5.69 -10.17 -21.94
CA THR A 286 6.99 -9.67 -21.46
C THR A 286 6.89 -8.21 -20.97
N LYS A 287 7.89 -7.78 -20.20
CA LYS A 287 7.94 -6.42 -19.66
C LYS A 287 8.04 -5.36 -20.76
N GLU A 288 8.88 -5.62 -21.77
CA GLU A 288 9.12 -4.76 -22.92
C GLU A 288 7.86 -4.69 -23.80
N GLY A 289 7.16 -5.81 -23.97
CA GLY A 289 5.88 -5.86 -24.66
C GLY A 289 4.83 -4.99 -23.98
N VAL A 290 4.78 -5.00 -22.64
CA VAL A 290 3.88 -4.12 -21.87
C VAL A 290 4.26 -2.64 -22.04
N ASP A 291 5.56 -2.32 -22.07
CA ASP A 291 6.01 -0.94 -22.27
C ASP A 291 5.70 -0.43 -23.67
N ALA A 292 5.93 -1.26 -24.71
CA ALA A 292 5.53 -0.96 -26.09
C ALA A 292 4.01 -0.77 -26.23
N TYR A 293 3.21 -1.69 -25.66
CA TYR A 293 1.75 -1.53 -25.64
C TYR A 293 1.34 -0.23 -24.95
N ASN A 294 1.93 0.09 -23.79
CA ASN A 294 1.60 1.27 -23.02
C ASN A 294 2.06 2.59 -23.67
N GLU A 295 3.12 2.56 -24.46
CA GLU A 295 3.59 3.69 -25.28
C GLU A 295 2.56 4.01 -26.38
N VAL A 296 2.07 2.99 -27.09
CA VAL A 296 0.97 3.12 -28.05
C VAL A 296 -0.30 3.68 -27.40
N ILE A 297 -0.71 3.12 -26.24
CA ILE A 297 -1.86 3.63 -25.48
C ILE A 297 -1.65 5.09 -25.05
N ALA A 298 -0.44 5.47 -24.63
CA ALA A 298 -0.15 6.84 -24.22
C ALA A 298 -0.28 7.82 -25.39
N ARG A 299 0.21 7.45 -26.57
CA ARG A 299 0.11 8.26 -27.80
C ARG A 299 -1.35 8.49 -28.19
N VAL A 300 -2.17 7.44 -28.25
CA VAL A 300 -3.60 7.56 -28.57
C VAL A 300 -4.32 8.39 -27.51
N ARG A 301 -4.04 8.17 -26.22
CA ARG A 301 -4.67 8.93 -25.14
C ARG A 301 -4.29 10.40 -25.15
N MET A 302 -3.06 10.74 -25.54
CA MET A 302 -2.63 12.13 -25.74
C MET A 302 -3.41 12.78 -26.88
N TRP A 303 -3.55 12.09 -28.02
CA TRP A 303 -4.36 12.55 -29.16
C TRP A 303 -5.83 12.76 -28.76
N VAL A 304 -6.45 11.81 -28.05
CA VAL A 304 -7.83 11.92 -27.54
C VAL A 304 -7.98 13.13 -26.64
N ASN A 305 -7.03 13.37 -25.72
CA ASN A 305 -7.10 14.53 -24.83
C ASN A 305 -7.01 15.86 -25.60
N LEU A 306 -6.09 15.96 -26.56
CA LEU A 306 -5.85 17.19 -27.32
C LEU A 306 -7.01 17.50 -28.28
N ASN A 307 -7.45 16.51 -29.05
CA ASN A 307 -8.41 16.72 -30.14
C ASN A 307 -9.86 16.51 -29.71
N LEU A 308 -10.19 15.51 -28.91
CA LEU A 308 -11.58 15.24 -28.52
C LEU A 308 -11.99 16.04 -27.28
N TRP A 309 -11.22 15.95 -26.19
CA TRP A 309 -11.64 16.56 -24.92
C TRP A 309 -11.35 18.06 -24.80
N GLN A 310 -10.32 18.56 -25.47
CA GLN A 310 -9.95 19.98 -25.40
C GLN A 310 -10.48 20.76 -26.60
N LYS A 311 -10.11 20.37 -27.82
CA LYS A 311 -10.54 21.06 -29.05
C LYS A 311 -12.05 20.95 -29.28
N LEU A 312 -12.61 19.73 -29.25
CA LEU A 312 -14.06 19.50 -29.42
C LEU A 312 -14.88 19.58 -28.12
N LYS A 313 -14.22 19.69 -26.95
CA LYS A 313 -14.88 19.80 -25.63
C LYS A 313 -15.84 18.65 -25.29
N LEU A 314 -15.62 17.46 -25.88
CA LEU A 314 -16.40 16.26 -25.57
C LEU A 314 -16.20 15.81 -24.12
N SER A 315 -17.25 15.26 -23.51
CA SER A 315 -17.13 14.68 -22.17
C SER A 315 -16.29 13.39 -22.22
N ARG A 316 -15.74 13.01 -21.06
CA ARG A 316 -14.94 11.77 -20.96
C ARG A 316 -15.76 10.50 -21.07
N ASP A 317 -17.06 10.57 -20.79
CA ASP A 317 -17.94 9.42 -20.88
C ASP A 317 -18.43 9.19 -22.31
N ASP A 318 -18.54 10.27 -23.10
CA ASP A 318 -18.83 10.20 -24.54
C ASP A 318 -17.59 9.72 -25.32
N ALA A 319 -16.41 10.24 -24.99
CA ALA A 319 -15.13 9.83 -25.58
C ALA A 319 -14.27 9.07 -24.55
N LYS A 320 -14.62 7.80 -24.29
CA LYS A 320 -13.93 6.96 -23.30
C LYS A 320 -12.48 6.71 -23.69
N PRO A 321 -11.50 6.94 -22.80
CA PRO A 321 -10.11 6.71 -23.14
C PRO A 321 -9.75 5.21 -23.11
N LEU A 322 -8.71 4.88 -23.87
CA LEU A 322 -8.02 3.60 -23.72
C LEU A 322 -7.35 3.49 -22.34
N LEU A 323 -7.37 2.28 -21.78
CA LEU A 323 -6.76 1.98 -20.50
C LEU A 323 -5.33 1.50 -20.66
N ARG A 324 -4.44 1.99 -19.78
CA ARG A 324 -3.06 1.51 -19.69
C ARG A 324 -3.02 0.18 -18.96
N LEU A 325 -2.17 -0.75 -19.41
CA LEU A 325 -1.85 -1.97 -18.69
C LEU A 325 -1.02 -1.62 -17.45
N LYS A 326 -1.49 -2.03 -16.27
CA LYS A 326 -0.89 -1.69 -14.97
C LYS A 326 -0.62 -2.95 -14.16
N GLY A 327 0.28 -2.86 -13.19
CA GLY A 327 0.48 -3.93 -12.21
C GLY A 327 1.39 -5.08 -12.66
N PHE A 328 1.92 -5.05 -13.88
CA PHE A 328 2.87 -6.05 -14.37
C PHE A 328 4.07 -6.19 -13.41
N PRO A 329 4.30 -7.38 -12.83
CA PRO A 329 5.39 -7.57 -11.91
C PRO A 329 6.71 -7.71 -12.68
N SER A 330 7.79 -7.17 -12.10
CA SER A 330 9.17 -7.45 -12.54
C SER A 330 9.76 -8.59 -11.72
N PHE A 331 10.73 -9.29 -12.31
CA PHE A 331 11.42 -10.38 -11.65
C PHE A 331 12.18 -9.85 -10.41
N PRO A 332 12.03 -10.48 -9.24
CA PRO A 332 12.57 -9.95 -7.99
C PRO A 332 14.10 -9.84 -7.99
N VAL A 333 14.63 -8.76 -7.39
CA VAL A 333 16.07 -8.46 -7.19
C VAL A 333 16.84 -8.18 -8.47
N VAL A 334 16.69 -9.00 -9.51
CA VAL A 334 17.46 -8.93 -10.77
C VAL A 334 17.06 -7.74 -11.64
N GLU A 335 15.76 -7.48 -11.83
CA GLU A 335 15.28 -6.41 -12.71
C GLU A 335 15.14 -5.06 -11.97
N ARG A 336 16.03 -4.79 -11.01
CA ARG A 336 16.10 -3.50 -10.34
C ARG A 336 16.75 -2.48 -11.26
N ARG A 337 16.40 -1.20 -11.07
CA ARG A 337 17.05 -0.10 -11.79
C ARG A 337 18.25 0.35 -10.99
N GLU A 338 19.44 0.08 -11.52
CA GLU A 338 20.72 0.57 -11.01
C GLU A 338 21.14 1.76 -11.88
N ASN A 339 20.52 2.91 -11.66
CA ASN A 339 20.78 4.14 -12.40
C ASN A 339 21.63 5.13 -11.59
N GLU A 340 22.52 4.61 -10.75
CA GLU A 340 23.45 5.42 -9.97
C GLU A 340 24.38 6.17 -10.94
N VAL A 341 24.43 7.49 -10.78
CA VAL A 341 25.24 8.37 -11.61
C VAL A 341 25.92 9.41 -10.74
N ASP A 342 27.18 9.68 -11.04
CA ASP A 342 27.92 10.73 -10.35
C ASP A 342 27.33 12.10 -10.67
N TRP A 343 27.12 12.89 -9.60
CA TRP A 343 26.44 14.17 -9.70
C TRP A 343 27.30 15.21 -10.40
N TRP A 344 28.61 15.26 -10.11
CA TRP A 344 29.53 16.24 -10.67
C TRP A 344 29.78 16.02 -12.17
N ASN A 345 29.94 14.77 -12.59
CA ASN A 345 30.04 14.42 -14.01
C ASN A 345 28.80 14.88 -14.78
N THR A 346 27.61 14.64 -14.25
CA THR A 346 26.36 15.06 -14.89
C THR A 346 26.22 16.59 -14.95
N ILE A 347 26.65 17.32 -13.90
CA ILE A 347 26.71 18.79 -13.92
C ILE A 347 27.60 19.29 -15.06
N ASN A 348 28.79 18.70 -15.22
CA ASN A 348 29.75 19.11 -16.24
C ASN A 348 29.25 18.80 -17.66
N GLU A 349 28.59 17.66 -17.88
CA GLU A 349 27.95 17.34 -19.16
C GLU A 349 26.83 18.33 -19.52
N VAL A 350 26.01 18.74 -18.54
CA VAL A 350 24.99 19.79 -18.75
C VAL A 350 25.64 21.13 -19.11
N LYS A 351 26.69 21.55 -18.40
CA LYS A 351 27.44 22.79 -18.71
C LYS A 351 28.02 22.75 -20.12
N LYS A 352 28.67 21.64 -20.49
CA LYS A 352 29.25 21.41 -21.82
C LYS A 352 28.21 21.52 -22.93
N LEU A 353 27.02 20.91 -22.77
CA LEU A 353 25.94 21.03 -23.74
C LEU A 353 25.45 22.47 -23.91
N ILE A 354 25.30 23.19 -22.79
CA ILE A 354 24.85 24.59 -22.79
C ILE A 354 25.86 25.48 -23.52
N ASP A 355 27.14 25.36 -23.17
CA ASP A 355 28.19 26.23 -23.69
C ASP A 355 28.47 25.95 -25.18
N ALA A 356 28.38 24.69 -25.61
CA ALA A 356 28.51 24.31 -27.03
C ALA A 356 27.45 24.95 -27.95
N LYS A 357 26.30 25.36 -27.41
CA LYS A 357 25.20 25.98 -28.17
C LYS A 357 25.07 27.50 -27.92
N ARG A 358 25.99 28.11 -27.15
CA ARG A 358 25.98 29.53 -26.78
C ARG A 358 25.90 30.46 -27.99
N ASP A 359 26.85 30.33 -28.92
CA ASP A 359 27.02 31.31 -30.00
C ASP A 359 25.85 31.28 -30.98
N MET A 360 25.30 30.08 -31.23
CA MET A 360 24.07 29.94 -32.02
C MET A 360 22.86 30.57 -31.31
N GLY A 361 22.79 30.44 -29.98
CA GLY A 361 21.76 31.10 -29.17
C GLY A 361 21.86 32.62 -29.26
N ARG A 362 23.08 33.18 -29.22
CA ARG A 362 23.32 34.62 -29.36
C ARG A 362 22.75 35.15 -30.67
N VAL A 363 23.12 34.52 -31.80
CA VAL A 363 22.65 34.90 -33.14
C VAL A 363 21.13 34.88 -33.23
N PHE A 364 20.49 33.85 -32.65
CA PHE A 364 19.03 33.73 -32.65
C PHE A 364 18.34 34.87 -31.88
N TRP A 365 18.75 35.12 -30.63
CA TRP A 365 18.09 36.12 -29.78
C TRP A 365 18.32 37.56 -30.26
N SER A 366 19.48 37.84 -30.84
CA SER A 366 19.76 39.13 -31.47
C SER A 366 19.05 39.31 -32.82
N GLY A 367 18.79 38.23 -33.55
CA GLY A 367 18.22 38.27 -34.91
C GLY A 367 16.70 38.15 -35.00
N VAL A 368 16.03 37.62 -33.97
CA VAL A 368 14.57 37.46 -33.94
C VAL A 368 13.86 38.82 -33.79
N THR A 369 12.67 38.97 -34.39
CA THR A 369 11.85 40.18 -34.27
C THR A 369 11.40 40.43 -32.83
N ALA A 370 11.16 41.70 -32.47
CA ALA A 370 10.72 42.07 -31.12
C ALA A 370 9.40 41.38 -30.72
N GLU A 371 8.44 41.29 -31.65
CA GLU A 371 7.15 40.65 -31.41
C GLU A 371 7.29 39.13 -31.19
N LYS A 372 8.05 38.44 -32.04
CA LYS A 372 8.30 37.00 -31.88
C LYS A 372 9.07 36.72 -30.59
N ARG A 373 10.02 37.58 -30.24
CA ARG A 373 10.75 37.51 -28.95
C ARG A 373 9.81 37.62 -27.76
N ASN A 374 8.93 38.61 -27.74
CA ASN A 374 7.95 38.80 -26.66
C ASN A 374 6.99 37.60 -26.58
N THR A 375 6.53 37.10 -27.73
CA THR A 375 5.69 35.89 -27.80
C THR A 375 6.38 34.68 -27.17
N ILE A 376 7.67 34.48 -27.42
CA ILE A 376 8.47 33.41 -26.82
C ILE A 376 8.62 33.63 -25.30
N LEU A 377 8.98 34.85 -24.88
CA LEU A 377 9.20 35.18 -23.46
C LEU A 377 7.92 35.05 -22.61
N GLU A 378 6.78 35.48 -23.15
CA GLU A 378 5.46 35.34 -22.51
C GLU A 378 4.96 33.90 -22.59
N GLY A 379 4.88 33.33 -23.79
CA GLY A 379 4.29 32.02 -24.06
C GLY A 379 5.03 30.86 -23.41
N TYR A 380 6.36 30.95 -23.27
CA TYR A 380 7.17 29.93 -22.59
C TYR A 380 7.50 30.25 -21.13
N ASN A 381 6.75 31.20 -20.52
CA ASN A 381 6.73 31.44 -19.08
C ASN A 381 8.08 31.94 -18.51
N TYR A 382 8.77 32.82 -19.25
CA TYR A 382 9.92 33.58 -18.73
C TYR A 382 9.45 34.81 -17.94
N LEU A 383 8.49 35.56 -18.47
CA LEU A 383 8.01 36.77 -17.80
C LEU A 383 7.18 36.43 -16.53
N PRO A 384 7.26 37.24 -15.47
CA PRO A 384 6.41 37.08 -14.29
C PRO A 384 4.94 37.36 -14.65
N ASN A 385 4.02 36.51 -14.22
CA ASN A 385 2.59 36.66 -14.47
C ASN A 385 1.84 37.36 -13.31
N GLU A 386 1.81 36.74 -12.11
CA GLU A 386 1.12 37.24 -10.92
C GLU A 386 1.94 36.90 -9.66
N ASN A 387 3.18 37.39 -9.60
CA ASN A 387 4.10 37.12 -8.50
C ASN A 387 4.31 38.34 -7.58
N ASP A 388 3.37 39.29 -7.57
CA ASP A 388 3.45 40.52 -6.77
C ASP A 388 2.47 40.55 -5.59
N HIS A 389 1.59 39.53 -5.49
CA HIS A 389 0.71 39.35 -4.34
C HIS A 389 1.53 38.99 -3.09
N LYS A 390 1.74 40.01 -2.26
CA LYS A 390 2.44 39.87 -0.99
C LYS A 390 1.59 39.05 -0.02
N LYS A 391 2.23 38.08 0.65
CA LYS A 391 1.52 37.07 1.48
C LYS A 391 0.97 37.62 2.79
N ARG A 392 1.39 38.81 3.20
CA ARG A 392 0.90 39.53 4.38
C ARG A 392 0.76 41.00 4.02
N GLU A 393 -0.33 41.60 4.47
CA GLU A 393 -0.51 43.05 4.44
C GLU A 393 0.70 43.71 5.15
N GLY A 394 1.39 44.62 4.48
CA GLY A 394 2.59 45.30 4.99
C GLY A 394 3.94 44.60 4.80
N SER A 395 4.04 43.41 4.19
CA SER A 395 5.38 42.86 3.88
C SER A 395 6.05 43.60 2.72
N LEU A 396 7.38 43.78 2.76
CA LEU A 396 8.15 44.37 1.65
C LEU A 396 8.57 43.32 0.61
N GLU A 397 8.55 42.03 0.96
CA GLU A 397 9.07 40.95 0.10
C GLU A 397 7.99 40.33 -0.80
N ASN A 398 8.31 40.21 -2.09
CA ASN A 398 7.52 39.47 -3.07
C ASN A 398 7.70 37.94 -2.89
N PRO A 399 6.71 37.12 -3.26
CA PRO A 399 6.86 35.67 -3.25
C PRO A 399 8.03 35.20 -4.13
N LYS A 400 8.76 34.17 -3.66
CA LYS A 400 9.88 33.57 -4.41
C LYS A 400 9.44 33.12 -5.80
N LYS A 401 10.17 33.58 -6.82
CA LYS A 401 9.99 33.18 -8.22
C LYS A 401 10.82 31.92 -8.54
N PRO A 402 10.35 31.01 -9.41
CA PRO A 402 11.19 29.94 -9.95
C PRO A 402 12.35 30.53 -10.77
N ALA A 403 13.49 29.83 -10.85
CA ALA A 403 14.72 30.34 -11.48
C ALA A 403 14.48 30.86 -12.91
N LYS A 404 13.66 30.16 -13.72
CA LYS A 404 13.30 30.58 -15.08
C LYS A 404 12.69 31.99 -15.15
N ARG A 405 11.89 32.38 -14.15
CA ARG A 405 11.28 33.73 -14.09
C ARG A 405 12.19 34.78 -13.50
N GLN A 406 13.09 34.40 -12.59
CA GLN A 406 14.17 35.29 -12.15
C GLN A 406 15.08 35.66 -13.33
N PHE A 407 15.27 34.72 -14.27
CA PHE A 407 15.97 35.00 -15.51
C PHE A 407 15.17 35.97 -16.42
N GLY A 408 13.85 35.79 -16.54
CA GLY A 408 12.98 36.74 -17.23
C GLY A 408 13.02 38.16 -16.67
N ASP A 409 13.01 38.32 -15.33
CA ASP A 409 13.17 39.65 -14.69
C ASP A 409 14.51 40.30 -15.07
N LEU A 410 15.60 39.52 -15.11
CA LEU A 410 16.91 40.00 -15.52
C LEU A 410 16.88 40.45 -16.99
N LEU A 411 16.26 39.67 -17.88
CA LEU A 411 16.13 40.01 -19.30
C LEU A 411 15.35 41.32 -19.48
N LEU A 412 14.21 41.50 -18.81
CA LEU A 412 13.42 42.75 -18.85
C LEU A 412 14.24 43.95 -18.37
N TYR A 413 14.98 43.80 -17.27
CA TYR A 413 15.83 44.87 -16.75
C TYR A 413 16.95 45.24 -17.74
N LEU A 414 17.60 44.24 -18.33
CA LEU A 414 18.70 44.45 -19.27
C LEU A 414 18.19 45.03 -20.60
N GLU A 415 17.05 44.58 -21.10
CA GLU A 415 16.40 45.15 -22.28
C GLU A 415 16.14 46.65 -22.10
N LYS A 416 15.59 47.04 -20.93
CA LYS A 416 15.40 48.45 -20.57
C LYS A 416 16.72 49.21 -20.48
N LYS A 417 17.75 48.62 -19.88
CA LYS A 417 19.07 49.24 -19.66
C LYS A 417 19.82 49.48 -20.97
N TYR A 418 19.77 48.53 -21.91
CA TYR A 418 20.49 48.59 -23.19
C TYR A 418 19.62 49.06 -24.36
N ALA A 419 18.50 49.74 -24.08
CA ALA A 419 17.59 50.31 -25.08
C ALA A 419 17.19 49.33 -26.21
N GLY A 420 17.01 48.04 -25.87
CA GLY A 420 16.64 47.01 -26.84
C GLY A 420 17.77 46.45 -27.72
N ASP A 421 19.05 46.77 -27.46
CA ASP A 421 20.19 46.09 -28.10
C ASP A 421 20.33 44.65 -27.58
N TRP A 422 19.59 43.73 -28.21
CA TRP A 422 19.49 42.35 -27.75
C TRP A 422 20.77 41.52 -27.92
N GLY A 423 21.75 42.00 -28.70
CA GLY A 423 23.09 41.41 -28.73
C GLY A 423 23.79 41.63 -27.39
N LYS A 424 23.81 42.88 -26.91
CA LYS A 424 24.40 43.22 -25.59
C LYS A 424 23.59 42.67 -24.41
N VAL A 425 22.26 42.63 -24.53
CA VAL A 425 21.39 42.01 -23.51
C VAL A 425 21.76 40.54 -23.33
N PHE A 426 21.93 39.77 -24.40
CA PHE A 426 22.31 38.36 -24.33
C PHE A 426 23.66 38.18 -23.63
N ASP A 427 24.68 38.92 -24.06
CA ASP A 427 26.04 38.78 -23.53
C ASP A 427 26.11 39.12 -22.03
N GLU A 428 25.52 40.25 -21.60
CA GLU A 428 25.50 40.65 -20.18
C GLU A 428 24.63 39.70 -19.33
N ALA A 429 23.51 39.21 -19.87
CA ALA A 429 22.67 38.24 -19.17
C ALA A 429 23.42 36.92 -18.97
N TRP A 430 24.12 36.45 -20.00
CA TRP A 430 24.94 35.25 -19.96
C TRP A 430 26.01 35.32 -18.88
N GLU A 431 26.81 36.39 -18.85
CA GLU A 431 27.87 36.58 -17.84
C GLU A 431 27.34 36.59 -16.41
N ARG A 432 26.20 37.26 -16.16
CA ARG A 432 25.60 37.31 -14.82
C ARG A 432 25.12 35.94 -14.34
N ILE A 433 24.54 35.15 -15.25
CA ILE A 433 24.12 33.78 -14.93
C ILE A 433 25.34 32.87 -14.73
N ASP A 434 26.40 33.03 -15.52
CA ASP A 434 27.64 32.25 -15.35
C ASP A 434 28.34 32.55 -14.03
N LYS A 435 28.42 33.82 -13.63
CA LYS A 435 28.92 34.21 -12.30
C LYS A 435 28.09 33.57 -11.18
N LYS A 436 26.76 33.50 -11.35
CA LYS A 436 25.87 32.84 -10.39
C LYS A 436 26.07 31.33 -10.34
N ILE A 437 26.20 30.67 -11.49
CA ILE A 437 26.47 29.23 -11.61
C ILE A 437 27.83 28.89 -11.01
N ALA A 438 28.87 29.66 -11.32
CA ALA A 438 30.21 29.50 -10.75
C ALA A 438 30.19 29.68 -9.24
N GLY A 439 29.56 30.75 -8.73
CA GLY A 439 29.43 30.99 -7.29
C GLY A 439 28.70 29.86 -6.54
N LEU A 440 27.62 29.32 -7.13
CA LEU A 440 26.92 28.14 -6.58
C LEU A 440 27.78 26.89 -6.63
N THR A 441 28.49 26.65 -7.74
CA THR A 441 29.40 25.50 -7.91
C THR A 441 30.49 25.52 -6.84
N SER A 442 31.24 26.63 -6.71
CA SER A 442 32.32 26.76 -5.74
C SER A 442 31.83 26.70 -4.28
N HIS A 443 30.63 27.20 -4.00
CA HIS A 443 30.02 27.04 -2.67
C HIS A 443 29.74 25.56 -2.36
N ILE A 444 29.13 24.83 -3.30
CA ILE A 444 28.82 23.40 -3.11
C ILE A 444 30.10 22.59 -2.96
N GLU A 445 31.10 22.80 -3.81
CA GLU A 445 32.42 22.14 -3.72
C GLU A 445 33.05 22.33 -2.34
N ARG A 446 33.06 23.58 -1.85
CA ARG A 446 33.65 23.92 -0.55
C ARG A 446 32.92 23.26 0.62
N GLU A 447 31.59 23.31 0.64
CA GLU A 447 30.81 22.76 1.77
C GLU A 447 30.77 21.22 1.75
N GLU A 448 30.65 20.62 0.58
CA GLU A 448 30.65 19.16 0.40
C GLU A 448 32.00 18.55 0.79
N ALA A 449 33.11 19.19 0.43
CA ALA A 449 34.46 18.77 0.83
C ALA A 449 34.71 18.92 2.34
N ARG A 450 33.98 19.81 3.04
CA ARG A 450 34.19 20.08 4.47
C ARG A 450 33.58 18.99 5.36
N ASN A 451 32.27 18.75 5.25
CA ASN A 451 31.53 17.70 5.96
C ASN A 451 29.99 17.73 5.76
N ALA A 452 29.44 18.72 5.07
CA ALA A 452 28.00 18.95 5.00
C ALA A 452 27.50 18.97 3.56
N GLU A 453 26.37 18.31 3.32
CA GLU A 453 25.70 18.38 2.03
C GLU A 453 24.70 19.54 2.00
N ASP A 454 24.94 20.53 1.15
CA ASP A 454 23.98 21.61 0.90
C ASP A 454 22.99 21.23 -0.21
N ALA A 455 22.02 20.41 0.18
CA ALA A 455 20.95 19.93 -0.70
C ALA A 455 20.13 21.07 -1.34
N GLN A 456 20.02 22.24 -0.69
CA GLN A 456 19.30 23.38 -1.22
C GLN A 456 20.12 24.09 -2.31
N SER A 457 21.42 24.26 -2.14
CA SER A 457 22.25 24.86 -3.17
C SER A 457 22.39 23.96 -4.40
N LYS A 458 22.50 22.63 -4.21
CA LYS A 458 22.43 21.64 -5.31
C LYS A 458 21.14 21.82 -6.13
N ALA A 459 20.00 21.93 -5.44
CA ALA A 459 18.70 22.19 -6.07
C ALA A 459 18.68 23.45 -6.93
N VAL A 460 19.13 24.56 -6.35
CA VAL A 460 19.11 25.87 -7.01
C VAL A 460 20.05 25.86 -8.21
N LEU A 461 21.24 25.25 -8.11
CA LEU A 461 22.15 25.10 -9.24
C LEU A 461 21.49 24.33 -10.39
N THR A 462 20.82 23.20 -10.10
CA THR A 462 20.12 22.42 -11.13
C THR A 462 18.99 23.19 -11.80
N ASP A 463 18.22 23.99 -11.05
CA ASP A 463 17.15 24.83 -11.58
C ASP A 463 17.69 25.97 -12.47
N TRP A 464 18.83 26.57 -12.11
CA TRP A 464 19.50 27.60 -12.91
C TRP A 464 20.13 27.02 -14.18
N LEU A 465 20.77 25.86 -14.10
CA LEU A 465 21.27 25.15 -15.28
C LEU A 465 20.14 24.79 -16.23
N ARG A 466 18.98 24.33 -15.72
CA ARG A 466 17.82 24.02 -16.55
C ARG A 466 17.20 25.27 -17.17
N ALA A 467 17.16 26.40 -16.45
CA ALA A 467 16.72 27.68 -16.99
C ALA A 467 17.64 28.17 -18.11
N LYS A 468 18.97 28.11 -17.90
CA LYS A 468 19.99 28.47 -18.90
C LYS A 468 19.89 27.55 -20.13
N ALA A 469 19.77 26.24 -19.94
CA ALA A 469 19.61 25.28 -21.03
C ALA A 469 18.33 25.52 -21.85
N SER A 470 17.19 25.76 -21.19
CA SER A 470 15.93 26.04 -21.89
C SER A 470 16.04 27.30 -22.77
N PHE A 471 16.72 28.34 -22.27
CA PHE A 471 16.92 29.60 -22.99
C PHE A 471 17.81 29.45 -24.24
N VAL A 472 18.85 28.62 -24.16
CA VAL A 472 19.73 28.35 -25.32
C VAL A 472 19.02 27.51 -26.38
N LEU A 473 18.15 26.58 -25.97
CA LEU A 473 17.48 25.66 -26.88
C LEU A 473 16.25 26.23 -27.59
N GLU A 474 15.79 27.44 -27.25
CA GLU A 474 14.64 28.06 -27.93
C GLU A 474 14.91 28.23 -29.45
N ARG A 475 16.17 28.40 -29.87
CA ARG A 475 16.53 28.38 -31.30
C ARG A 475 16.12 27.07 -31.97
N LEU A 476 16.47 25.93 -31.37
CA LEU A 476 16.13 24.62 -31.92
C LEU A 476 14.62 24.43 -31.94
N LYS A 477 13.94 24.82 -30.87
CA LYS A 477 12.48 24.71 -30.80
C LYS A 477 11.77 25.45 -31.94
N GLU A 478 12.31 26.58 -32.37
CA GLU A 478 11.73 27.41 -33.44
C GLU A 478 12.23 27.08 -34.85
N MET A 479 13.41 26.44 -34.98
CA MET A 479 14.06 26.21 -36.28
C MET A 479 14.24 24.72 -36.65
N ASP A 480 14.46 23.84 -35.67
CA ASP A 480 14.68 22.41 -35.85
C ASP A 480 14.13 21.62 -34.64
N GLU A 481 12.83 21.33 -34.68
CA GLU A 481 12.15 20.59 -33.63
C GLU A 481 12.71 19.17 -33.44
N LYS A 482 13.29 18.56 -34.49
CA LYS A 482 13.81 17.19 -34.44
C LYS A 482 15.03 17.11 -33.53
N GLU A 483 16.00 18.00 -33.73
CA GLU A 483 17.17 18.09 -32.85
C GLU A 483 16.75 18.55 -31.44
N PHE A 484 15.78 19.47 -31.33
CA PHE A 484 15.26 19.95 -30.06
C PHE A 484 14.79 18.81 -29.15
N TYR A 485 13.93 17.91 -29.64
CA TYR A 485 13.39 16.82 -28.81
C TYR A 485 14.48 15.84 -28.34
N ALA A 486 15.50 15.59 -29.15
CA ALA A 486 16.63 14.74 -28.75
C ALA A 486 17.41 15.37 -27.58
N CYS A 487 17.78 16.65 -27.69
CA CYS A 487 18.45 17.39 -26.62
C CYS A 487 17.56 17.53 -25.37
N GLU A 488 16.26 17.78 -25.56
CA GLU A 488 15.31 17.97 -24.46
C GLU A 488 15.12 16.69 -23.64
N ILE A 489 14.99 15.52 -24.28
CA ILE A 489 14.89 14.24 -23.57
C ILE A 489 16.16 13.97 -22.75
N GLN A 490 17.34 14.22 -23.32
CA GLN A 490 18.62 14.06 -22.61
C GLN A 490 18.72 15.00 -21.41
N LEU A 491 18.36 16.27 -21.57
CA LEU A 491 18.34 17.25 -20.47
C LEU A 491 17.30 16.91 -19.40
N GLN A 492 16.14 16.38 -19.77
CA GLN A 492 15.13 15.94 -18.80
C GLN A 492 15.63 14.74 -17.98
N LYS A 493 16.35 13.80 -18.61
CA LYS A 493 17.01 12.69 -17.92
C LYS A 493 18.05 13.23 -16.92
N TRP A 494 18.99 14.04 -17.38
CA TRP A 494 20.01 14.64 -16.51
C TRP A 494 19.41 15.50 -15.40
N TYR A 495 18.37 16.29 -15.68
CA TYR A 495 17.69 17.06 -14.63
C TYR A 495 17.03 16.14 -13.60
N GLY A 496 16.40 15.05 -14.03
CA GLY A 496 15.86 14.02 -13.15
C GLY A 496 16.92 13.39 -12.26
N ASP A 497 18.06 13.01 -12.84
CA ASP A 497 19.20 12.41 -12.14
C ASP A 497 19.80 13.40 -11.12
N LEU A 498 20.08 14.63 -11.54
CA LEU A 498 20.65 15.69 -10.69
C LEU A 498 19.72 16.11 -9.54
N ARG A 499 18.40 15.99 -9.72
CA ARG A 499 17.40 16.34 -8.70
C ARG A 499 17.10 15.19 -7.75
N GLY A 500 17.06 13.96 -8.28
CA GLY A 500 16.60 12.77 -7.58
C GLY A 500 17.71 11.97 -6.93
N ASN A 501 18.82 11.74 -7.64
CA ASN A 501 19.88 10.83 -7.22
C ASN A 501 20.54 11.21 -5.87
N PRO A 502 20.79 12.49 -5.54
CA PRO A 502 21.34 12.88 -4.23
C PRO A 502 20.48 12.47 -3.03
N PHE A 503 19.19 12.16 -3.24
CA PHE A 503 18.28 11.72 -2.19
C PHE A 503 17.96 10.22 -2.24
N ALA A 504 18.54 9.48 -3.20
CA ALA A 504 18.35 8.04 -3.32
C ALA A 504 18.90 7.30 -2.09
N VAL A 505 18.41 6.07 -1.88
CA VAL A 505 18.86 5.21 -0.77
C VAL A 505 19.54 4.00 -1.39
N GLU A 506 20.87 3.96 -1.31
CA GLU A 506 21.70 2.89 -1.88
C GLU A 506 21.64 1.62 -1.02
N ALA A 507 21.74 1.76 0.31
CA ALA A 507 21.81 0.62 1.21
C ALA A 507 20.44 -0.02 1.47
N GLU A 508 20.13 -1.09 0.73
CA GLU A 508 19.01 -1.98 1.05
C GLU A 508 19.25 -2.79 2.32
N ASN A 509 18.17 -3.37 2.86
CA ASN A 509 18.28 -4.23 4.04
C ASN A 509 18.90 -5.57 3.65
N ARG A 510 19.90 -6.02 4.41
CA ARG A 510 20.46 -7.37 4.29
C ARG A 510 19.82 -8.29 5.33
N VAL A 511 19.46 -9.50 4.92
CA VAL A 511 18.73 -10.44 5.77
C VAL A 511 19.28 -11.86 5.61
N VAL A 512 19.49 -12.54 6.72
CA VAL A 512 19.71 -14.00 6.77
C VAL A 512 18.58 -14.66 7.55
N ASP A 513 18.05 -15.76 7.01
CA ASP A 513 16.94 -16.51 7.60
C ASP A 513 17.44 -17.65 8.51
N ILE A 514 16.68 -17.89 9.58
CA ILE A 514 16.82 -19.02 10.50
C ILE A 514 15.55 -19.87 10.37
N SER A 515 15.65 -20.98 9.63
CA SER A 515 14.49 -21.81 9.25
C SER A 515 13.90 -22.65 10.40
N GLY A 516 14.52 -22.70 11.58
CA GLY A 516 13.98 -23.45 12.72
C GLY A 516 14.95 -23.62 13.89
N PHE A 517 14.47 -24.24 14.97
CA PHE A 517 15.18 -24.45 16.24
C PHE A 517 15.00 -25.89 16.77
N SER A 518 15.29 -26.90 15.95
CA SER A 518 15.04 -28.31 16.29
C SER A 518 16.31 -29.09 16.65
N ILE A 519 16.11 -30.09 17.50
CA ILE A 519 17.07 -31.18 17.72
C ILE A 519 16.98 -32.15 16.54
N GLY A 520 18.12 -32.63 16.05
CA GLY A 520 18.22 -33.61 14.97
C GLY A 520 17.63 -34.97 15.35
N SER A 521 17.49 -35.85 14.37
CA SER A 521 16.99 -37.22 14.56
C SER A 521 17.91 -38.08 15.44
N ASP A 522 19.19 -37.72 15.53
CA ASP A 522 20.18 -38.33 16.41
C ASP A 522 20.00 -37.96 17.89
N GLY A 523 19.13 -37.00 18.21
CA GLY A 523 18.77 -36.63 19.58
C GLY A 523 19.76 -35.70 20.29
N HIS A 524 20.95 -35.47 19.73
CA HIS A 524 22.02 -34.66 20.34
C HIS A 524 22.66 -33.64 19.39
N SER A 525 22.18 -33.51 18.14
CA SER A 525 22.61 -32.44 17.23
C SER A 525 21.59 -31.30 17.13
N ILE A 526 22.08 -30.11 16.77
CA ILE A 526 21.25 -28.93 16.50
C ILE A 526 21.07 -28.79 14.99
N GLN A 527 19.93 -29.22 14.46
CA GLN A 527 19.71 -29.40 13.01
C GLN A 527 19.94 -28.12 12.20
N TYR A 528 19.45 -26.99 12.71
CA TYR A 528 19.56 -25.67 12.06
C TYR A 528 20.65 -24.78 12.66
N ARG A 529 21.43 -25.29 13.63
CA ARG A 529 22.59 -24.63 14.25
C ARG A 529 22.34 -23.23 14.83
N ASN A 530 21.12 -22.96 15.27
CA ASN A 530 20.73 -21.73 15.95
C ASN A 530 19.97 -22.06 17.22
N LEU A 531 20.11 -21.22 18.26
CA LEU A 531 19.33 -21.33 19.49
C LEU A 531 19.21 -19.99 20.22
N LEU A 532 18.11 -19.84 20.96
CA LEU A 532 17.96 -18.77 21.94
C LEU A 532 18.64 -19.23 23.24
N ALA A 533 19.73 -18.57 23.60
CA ALA A 533 20.50 -18.85 24.80
C ALA A 533 20.24 -17.80 25.88
N TRP A 534 20.48 -18.17 27.12
CA TRP A 534 20.65 -17.22 28.20
C TRP A 534 21.77 -17.63 29.17
N LYS A 535 22.44 -16.61 29.69
CA LYS A 535 23.44 -16.72 30.75
C LYS A 535 22.85 -16.19 32.04
N TYR A 536 23.02 -16.92 33.14
CA TYR A 536 22.62 -16.44 34.47
C TYR A 536 23.62 -15.43 35.03
N LEU A 537 23.08 -14.33 35.54
CA LEU A 537 23.79 -13.32 36.31
C LEU A 537 23.73 -13.66 37.81
N GLU A 538 24.61 -13.05 38.61
CA GLU A 538 24.73 -13.28 40.05
C GLU A 538 23.43 -13.02 40.82
N ASN A 539 22.62 -12.05 40.38
CA ASN A 539 21.33 -11.72 40.99
C ASN A 539 20.15 -12.60 40.51
N GLY A 540 20.43 -13.71 39.82
CA GLY A 540 19.42 -14.64 39.29
C GLY A 540 18.70 -14.15 38.04
N LYS A 541 19.04 -12.97 37.50
CA LYS A 541 18.53 -12.51 36.20
C LYS A 541 19.28 -13.18 35.06
N ARG A 542 18.74 -13.04 33.85
CA ARG A 542 19.25 -13.65 32.63
C ARG A 542 19.68 -12.59 31.63
N GLU A 543 20.82 -12.82 30.97
CA GLU A 543 21.19 -12.15 29.72
C GLU A 543 20.81 -13.05 28.55
N PHE A 544 20.10 -12.52 27.56
CA PHE A 544 19.60 -13.29 26.43
C PHE A 544 20.46 -13.08 25.18
N TYR A 545 20.79 -14.18 24.51
CA TYR A 545 21.64 -14.21 23.33
C TYR A 545 20.97 -15.03 22.22
N LEU A 546 21.23 -14.66 20.97
CA LEU A 546 21.04 -15.56 19.83
C LEU A 546 22.41 -16.11 19.43
N LEU A 547 22.57 -17.44 19.52
CA LEU A 547 23.80 -18.11 19.07
C LEU A 547 23.57 -18.66 17.66
N MET A 548 24.51 -18.38 16.76
CA MET A 548 24.47 -18.85 15.37
C MET A 548 25.79 -19.56 15.03
N ASN A 549 25.72 -20.81 14.56
CA ASN A 549 26.88 -21.60 14.16
C ASN A 549 26.77 -22.07 12.70
N TYR A 550 26.89 -21.14 11.76
CA TYR A 550 26.75 -21.41 10.32
C TYR A 550 28.01 -21.94 9.65
N GLY A 551 29.16 -21.92 10.34
CA GLY A 551 30.39 -22.57 9.86
C GLY A 551 30.21 -24.08 9.71
N LYS A 552 31.11 -24.77 8.99
CA LYS A 552 30.99 -26.22 8.75
C LYS A 552 31.05 -27.09 10.00
N LYS A 553 31.86 -26.72 11.01
CA LYS A 553 32.07 -27.52 12.22
C LYS A 553 30.96 -27.34 13.25
N GLY A 554 30.57 -28.42 13.93
CA GLY A 554 29.69 -28.37 15.10
C GLY A 554 30.50 -27.94 16.32
N ARG A 555 30.22 -26.75 16.86
CA ARG A 555 30.97 -26.16 17.99
C ARG A 555 30.15 -26.02 19.28
N ILE A 556 28.84 -26.24 19.16
CA ILE A 556 27.89 -26.19 20.28
C ILE A 556 27.46 -27.61 20.59
N ARG A 557 27.68 -28.05 21.83
CA ARG A 557 27.18 -29.29 22.39
C ARG A 557 26.20 -28.98 23.53
N PHE A 558 25.30 -29.91 23.81
CA PHE A 558 24.33 -29.74 24.87
C PHE A 558 24.02 -31.06 25.57
N THR A 559 23.56 -30.95 26.81
CA THR A 559 22.94 -32.03 27.58
C THR A 559 21.59 -31.55 28.10
N ASP A 560 20.78 -32.46 28.65
CA ASP A 560 19.54 -32.06 29.31
C ASP A 560 19.84 -31.14 30.51
N GLY A 561 19.07 -30.06 30.63
CA GLY A 561 19.31 -29.04 31.63
C GLY A 561 18.76 -29.39 33.00
N THR A 562 19.54 -29.15 34.05
CA THR A 562 19.05 -29.19 35.45
C THR A 562 18.88 -27.78 36.01
N ASP A 563 17.80 -27.56 36.77
CA ASP A 563 17.25 -26.25 37.16
C ASP A 563 18.03 -25.53 38.28
N ILE A 564 19.36 -25.59 38.22
CA ILE A 564 20.24 -24.98 39.23
C ILE A 564 20.67 -23.60 38.73
N LYS A 565 20.17 -22.55 39.39
CA LYS A 565 20.50 -21.14 39.17
C LYS A 565 21.94 -20.83 39.62
N LYS A 566 22.94 -21.34 38.90
CA LYS A 566 24.35 -21.01 39.12
C LYS A 566 24.77 -19.87 38.20
N SER A 567 25.39 -18.83 38.78
CA SER A 567 25.98 -17.72 38.02
C SER A 567 26.93 -18.24 36.95
N GLY A 568 26.90 -17.66 35.74
CA GLY A 568 27.77 -18.04 34.64
C GLY A 568 27.33 -19.27 33.83
N LYS A 569 26.33 -20.04 34.29
CA LYS A 569 25.79 -21.20 33.56
C LYS A 569 25.06 -20.75 32.29
N TRP A 570 25.32 -21.44 31.18
CA TRP A 570 24.65 -21.23 29.90
C TRP A 570 23.53 -22.25 29.70
N GLN A 571 22.34 -21.74 29.44
CA GLN A 571 21.18 -22.54 29.06
C GLN A 571 20.63 -22.09 27.72
N GLY A 572 19.89 -22.96 27.06
CA GLY A 572 19.20 -22.63 25.83
C GLY A 572 17.87 -23.34 25.70
N LEU A 573 17.13 -22.94 24.68
CA LEU A 573 15.87 -23.57 24.30
C LEU A 573 15.98 -24.22 22.92
N LEU A 574 15.68 -25.51 22.86
CA LEU A 574 15.52 -26.28 21.61
C LEU A 574 14.23 -27.10 21.64
N TYR A 575 13.79 -27.57 20.48
CA TYR A 575 12.60 -28.40 20.35
C TYR A 575 12.97 -29.82 19.89
N GLY A 576 12.74 -30.82 20.76
CA GLY A 576 12.96 -32.24 20.48
C GLY A 576 11.62 -32.98 20.37
N GLY A 577 11.38 -33.66 19.24
CA GLY A 577 10.11 -34.39 19.02
C GLY A 577 8.85 -33.53 19.12
N GLY A 578 8.96 -32.21 18.91
CA GLY A 578 7.86 -31.26 19.03
C GLY A 578 7.65 -30.65 20.42
N LYS A 579 8.33 -31.16 21.46
CA LYS A 579 8.28 -30.61 22.83
C LYS A 579 9.40 -29.59 23.05
N ALA A 580 9.11 -28.54 23.82
CA ALA A 580 10.12 -27.60 24.28
C ALA A 580 11.05 -28.28 25.30
N LYS A 581 12.36 -28.08 25.16
CA LYS A 581 13.37 -28.58 26.10
C LYS A 581 14.36 -27.47 26.44
N VAL A 582 14.57 -27.27 27.74
CA VAL A 582 15.69 -26.46 28.25
C VAL A 582 16.91 -27.36 28.34
N ILE A 583 18.03 -26.88 27.81
CA ILE A 583 19.28 -27.63 27.70
C ILE A 583 20.42 -26.83 28.35
N ASP A 584 21.36 -27.55 28.92
CA ASP A 584 22.63 -26.97 29.39
C ASP A 584 23.63 -26.99 28.22
N LEU A 585 24.25 -25.84 27.94
CA LEU A 585 25.09 -25.63 26.78
C LEU A 585 26.57 -25.67 27.15
N THR A 586 27.36 -26.39 26.36
CA THR A 586 28.82 -26.44 26.47
C THR A 586 29.45 -26.00 25.15
N PHE A 587 30.10 -24.84 25.16
CA PHE A 587 30.82 -24.27 24.03
C PHE A 587 31.88 -23.27 24.54
N ASP A 588 32.84 -22.93 23.69
CA ASP A 588 33.82 -21.87 23.95
C ASP A 588 33.28 -20.52 23.43
N PRO A 589 33.02 -19.52 24.29
CA PRO A 589 32.55 -18.20 23.86
C PRO A 589 33.56 -17.40 23.03
N ASP A 590 34.85 -17.71 23.13
CA ASP A 590 35.93 -17.01 22.42
C ASP A 590 36.19 -17.61 21.02
N ASP A 591 35.40 -18.62 20.65
CA ASP A 591 35.49 -19.27 19.36
C ASP A 591 35.18 -18.32 18.20
N GLU A 592 36.19 -18.09 17.37
CA GLU A 592 36.13 -17.15 16.26
C GLU A 592 35.09 -17.48 15.18
N GLN A 593 34.49 -18.68 15.17
CA GLN A 593 33.44 -19.04 14.19
C GLN A 593 32.02 -18.93 14.74
N LEU A 594 31.84 -18.71 16.05
CA LEU A 594 30.53 -18.56 16.66
C LEU A 594 30.07 -17.10 16.61
N ILE A 595 28.87 -16.87 16.08
CA ILE A 595 28.24 -15.56 16.10
C ILE A 595 27.33 -15.49 17.33
N ILE A 596 27.73 -14.69 18.32
CA ILE A 596 27.02 -14.49 19.59
C ILE A 596 26.39 -13.10 19.58
N LEU A 597 25.06 -13.03 19.52
CA LEU A 597 24.33 -11.77 19.45
C LEU A 597 23.60 -11.46 20.77
N PRO A 598 24.11 -10.55 21.62
CA PRO A 598 23.40 -10.09 22.82
C PRO A 598 22.14 -9.30 22.43
N LEU A 599 20.98 -9.69 22.95
CA LEU A 599 19.69 -9.14 22.54
C LEU A 599 19.24 -7.99 23.46
N ALA A 600 18.90 -6.84 22.88
CA ALA A 600 18.38 -5.67 23.57
C ALA A 600 16.88 -5.52 23.38
N PHE A 601 16.11 -5.66 24.47
CA PHE A 601 14.66 -5.49 24.44
C PHE A 601 14.09 -4.96 25.75
N GLY A 602 12.93 -4.29 25.64
CA GLY A 602 12.25 -3.74 26.82
C GLY A 602 11.49 -4.81 27.59
N THR A 603 11.26 -4.57 28.88
CA THR A 603 10.48 -5.45 29.77
C THR A 603 9.10 -5.80 29.22
N ARG A 604 8.49 -4.90 28.44
CA ARG A 604 7.21 -5.15 27.76
C ARG A 604 7.27 -6.35 26.81
N GLN A 605 8.31 -6.42 25.99
CA GLN A 605 8.48 -7.51 25.03
C GLN A 605 8.80 -8.82 25.76
N GLY A 606 9.65 -8.78 26.79
CA GLY A 606 9.96 -9.95 27.61
C GLY A 606 8.73 -10.55 28.28
N ARG A 607 7.88 -9.73 28.91
CA ARG A 607 6.61 -10.16 29.52
C ARG A 607 5.56 -10.64 28.52
N GLU A 608 5.68 -10.29 27.23
CA GLU A 608 4.73 -10.73 26.21
C GLU A 608 5.15 -12.06 25.57
N PHE A 609 6.46 -12.28 25.35
CA PHE A 609 6.97 -13.38 24.51
C PHE A 609 7.94 -14.36 25.17
N ILE A 610 8.67 -13.94 26.20
CA ILE A 610 9.80 -14.72 26.74
C ILE A 610 9.44 -15.32 28.11
N TRP A 611 9.10 -14.46 29.07
CA TRP A 611 8.73 -14.85 30.44
C TRP A 611 7.28 -14.42 30.74
N ASN A 612 6.36 -14.82 29.87
CA ASN A 612 4.94 -14.52 30.06
C ASN A 612 4.36 -15.46 31.13
N ASP A 613 3.77 -14.88 32.17
CA ASP A 613 3.20 -15.63 33.31
C ASP A 613 2.08 -16.62 32.89
N LEU A 614 1.36 -16.32 31.79
CA LEU A 614 0.28 -17.19 31.28
C LEU A 614 0.74 -18.16 30.20
N LEU A 615 1.74 -17.76 29.41
CA LEU A 615 2.15 -18.46 28.20
C LEU A 615 3.66 -18.66 28.21
N SER A 616 4.12 -19.57 29.06
CA SER A 616 5.56 -19.80 29.27
C SER A 616 6.20 -20.47 28.05
N LEU A 617 7.30 -19.88 27.59
CA LEU A 617 8.10 -20.38 26.46
C LEU A 617 8.73 -21.76 26.76
N GLU A 618 9.19 -21.95 28.00
CA GLU A 618 9.89 -23.19 28.43
C GLU A 618 8.93 -24.39 28.51
N THR A 619 7.64 -24.13 28.79
CA THR A 619 6.59 -25.16 28.84
C THR A 619 6.05 -25.57 27.47
N GLY A 620 6.36 -24.81 26.41
CA GLY A 620 5.89 -25.08 25.05
C GLY A 620 4.51 -24.52 24.68
N LEU A 621 3.86 -23.76 25.57
CA LEU A 621 2.62 -23.02 25.26
C LEU A 621 2.83 -21.94 24.19
N ILE A 622 4.07 -21.43 24.11
CA ILE A 622 4.59 -20.68 22.96
C ILE A 622 5.76 -21.46 22.40
N LYS A 623 5.81 -21.57 21.08
CA LYS A 623 6.92 -22.19 20.34
C LYS A 623 7.63 -21.14 19.50
N LEU A 624 8.95 -21.09 19.57
CA LEU A 624 9.79 -20.35 18.63
C LEU A 624 9.83 -21.10 17.29
N ALA A 625 9.27 -20.49 16.25
CA ALA A 625 9.06 -21.13 14.96
C ALA A 625 10.20 -20.86 13.97
N ASN A 626 10.54 -19.59 13.77
CA ASN A 626 11.62 -19.15 12.87
C ASN A 626 12.29 -17.88 13.40
N GLY A 627 13.41 -17.50 12.78
CA GLY A 627 14.14 -16.30 13.13
C GLY A 627 14.76 -15.63 11.91
N ARG A 628 15.20 -14.38 12.08
CA ARG A 628 16.01 -13.66 11.09
C ARG A 628 16.99 -12.73 11.78
N VAL A 629 18.12 -12.50 11.13
CA VAL A 629 18.98 -11.35 11.43
C VAL A 629 18.85 -10.36 10.27
N ILE A 630 18.53 -9.13 10.60
CA ILE A 630 18.19 -8.06 9.66
C ILE A 630 19.13 -6.90 9.95
N GLU A 631 20.00 -6.60 9.01
CA GLU A 631 20.70 -5.31 8.99
C GLU A 631 19.85 -4.33 8.18
N LYS A 632 19.41 -3.27 8.84
CA LYS A 632 18.64 -2.21 8.19
C LYS A 632 19.10 -0.83 8.64
N THR A 633 18.89 0.14 7.78
CA THR A 633 19.21 1.54 8.05
C THR A 633 18.24 2.14 9.08
N ILE A 634 18.81 2.85 10.06
CA ILE A 634 18.08 3.65 11.04
C ILE A 634 18.56 5.09 10.99
N TYR A 635 17.62 6.04 11.10
CA TYR A 635 17.97 7.45 11.12
C TYR A 635 18.63 7.83 12.45
N ASN A 636 19.92 8.21 12.42
CA ASN A 636 20.62 8.74 13.57
C ASN A 636 20.45 10.27 13.64
N LYS A 637 19.71 10.73 14.64
CA LYS A 637 19.41 12.16 14.84
C LYS A 637 20.65 13.04 15.07
N LYS A 638 21.76 12.48 15.56
CA LYS A 638 22.96 13.25 15.89
C LYS A 638 23.79 13.58 14.66
N ILE A 639 23.90 12.62 13.74
CA ILE A 639 24.70 12.74 12.52
C ILE A 639 23.81 13.21 11.35
N GLY A 640 22.48 13.12 11.48
CA GLY A 640 21.54 13.49 10.43
C GLY A 640 21.54 12.53 9.25
N ARG A 641 22.22 11.38 9.38
CA ARG A 641 22.38 10.35 8.36
C ARG A 641 21.82 9.01 8.85
N ASP A 642 21.60 8.11 7.91
CA ASP A 642 21.19 6.75 8.21
C ASP A 642 22.40 5.89 8.55
N GLU A 643 22.26 5.07 9.58
CA GLU A 643 23.27 4.12 10.01
C GLU A 643 22.72 2.70 9.95
N PRO A 644 23.50 1.72 9.47
CA PRO A 644 23.13 0.31 9.58
C PRO A 644 23.00 -0.10 11.05
N ALA A 645 21.89 -0.75 11.38
CA ALA A 645 21.68 -1.35 12.69
C ALA A 645 21.21 -2.80 12.55
N LEU A 646 21.72 -3.63 13.46
CA LEU A 646 21.42 -5.05 13.51
C LEU A 646 20.17 -5.30 14.37
N PHE A 647 19.18 -5.93 13.76
CA PHE A 647 17.97 -6.41 14.41
C PHE A 647 17.89 -7.92 14.32
N VAL A 648 17.34 -8.53 15.36
CA VAL A 648 16.92 -9.92 15.37
C VAL A 648 15.40 -9.95 15.38
N ALA A 649 14.82 -10.71 14.46
CA ALA A 649 13.39 -10.93 14.38
C ALA A 649 13.09 -12.40 14.68
N LEU A 650 12.59 -12.69 15.88
CA LEU A 650 12.21 -14.05 16.31
C LEU A 650 10.69 -14.21 16.20
N THR A 651 10.21 -15.19 15.44
CA THR A 651 8.77 -15.44 15.28
C THR A 651 8.33 -16.59 16.15
N PHE A 652 7.30 -16.32 16.94
CA PHE A 652 6.70 -17.23 17.91
C PHE A 652 5.32 -17.64 17.43
N GLU A 653 4.99 -18.90 17.62
CA GLU A 653 3.70 -19.52 17.36
C GLU A 653 3.06 -19.89 18.70
N ARG A 654 1.83 -19.44 18.93
CA ARG A 654 1.06 -19.77 20.14
C ARG A 654 0.40 -21.14 20.00
N ARG A 655 0.53 -22.02 21.00
CA ARG A 655 0.02 -23.40 20.96
C ARG A 655 -1.25 -23.64 21.78
N GLU A 656 -1.55 -22.72 22.70
CA GLU A 656 -2.77 -22.74 23.51
C GLU A 656 -3.57 -21.45 23.28
N VAL A 657 -4.87 -21.56 23.05
CA VAL A 657 -5.76 -20.43 22.72
C VAL A 657 -7.09 -20.53 23.47
N VAL A 658 -7.81 -19.41 23.61
CA VAL A 658 -9.14 -19.41 24.25
C VAL A 658 -10.14 -20.17 23.38
N ASP A 659 -11.04 -20.95 23.99
CA ASP A 659 -12.13 -21.60 23.28
C ASP A 659 -13.33 -20.63 23.08
N PRO A 660 -13.71 -20.29 21.84
CA PRO A 660 -14.80 -19.35 21.59
C PRO A 660 -16.21 -19.89 21.90
N SER A 661 -16.37 -21.16 22.29
CA SER A 661 -17.67 -21.84 22.46
C SER A 661 -18.60 -21.17 23.48
N ASN A 662 -18.03 -20.57 24.54
CA ASN A 662 -18.78 -19.97 25.64
C ASN A 662 -18.92 -18.44 25.53
N ILE A 663 -18.36 -17.82 24.50
CA ILE A 663 -18.34 -16.37 24.35
C ILE A 663 -19.45 -15.95 23.39
N LYS A 664 -20.53 -15.38 23.92
CA LYS A 664 -21.67 -14.87 23.16
C LYS A 664 -21.99 -13.44 23.60
N PRO A 665 -21.35 -12.43 22.98
CA PRO A 665 -21.63 -11.04 23.29
C PRO A 665 -23.09 -10.70 23.02
N VAL A 666 -23.72 -9.99 23.95
CA VAL A 666 -25.14 -9.61 23.88
C VAL A 666 -25.31 -8.33 23.07
N ASN A 667 -24.52 -7.30 23.38
CA ASN A 667 -24.70 -5.95 22.83
C ASN A 667 -24.07 -5.79 21.44
N LEU A 668 -24.39 -4.69 20.75
CA LEU A 668 -23.83 -4.36 19.44
C LEU A 668 -23.03 -3.06 19.52
N ILE A 669 -21.84 -3.04 18.91
CA ILE A 669 -21.11 -1.79 18.66
C ILE A 669 -21.02 -1.60 17.15
N GLY A 670 -21.74 -0.62 16.62
CA GLY A 670 -21.60 -0.20 15.23
C GLY A 670 -20.34 0.64 15.05
N VAL A 671 -19.47 0.26 14.11
CA VAL A 671 -18.19 0.95 13.86
C VAL A 671 -18.19 1.58 12.47
N ASP A 672 -18.36 2.90 12.43
CA ASP A 672 -18.17 3.70 11.23
C ASP A 672 -16.68 4.06 11.08
N ARG A 673 -16.13 3.84 9.88
CA ARG A 673 -14.70 4.08 9.60
C ARG A 673 -14.59 5.23 8.61
N GLY A 674 -13.81 6.26 8.96
CA GLY A 674 -13.65 7.47 8.16
C GLY A 674 -12.20 7.93 7.96
N GLU A 675 -11.99 8.89 7.05
CA GLU A 675 -10.70 9.56 6.83
C GLU A 675 -10.45 10.73 7.80
N ASN A 676 -11.52 11.42 8.22
CA ASN A 676 -11.45 12.54 9.17
C ASN A 676 -11.29 12.01 10.59
N ILE A 677 -12.26 11.21 11.03
CA ILE A 677 -12.25 10.47 12.29
C ILE A 677 -12.11 8.98 11.95
N PRO A 678 -11.01 8.31 12.34
CA PRO A 678 -10.73 6.94 11.90
C PRO A 678 -11.79 5.91 12.30
N ALA A 679 -12.35 6.03 13.51
CA ALA A 679 -13.40 5.16 14.01
C ALA A 679 -14.38 5.97 14.87
N VAL A 680 -15.65 5.99 14.50
CA VAL A 680 -16.75 6.43 15.35
C VAL A 680 -17.55 5.18 15.73
N ILE A 681 -17.86 5.05 17.02
CA ILE A 681 -18.59 3.90 17.53
C ILE A 681 -19.90 4.34 18.20
N ALA A 682 -20.94 3.51 18.05
CA ALA A 682 -22.20 3.62 18.76
C ALA A 682 -22.51 2.28 19.44
N LEU A 683 -22.84 2.29 20.73
CA LEU A 683 -23.24 1.10 21.50
C LEU A 683 -24.76 1.00 21.52
N THR A 684 -25.27 -0.19 21.21
CA THR A 684 -26.70 -0.50 21.32
C THR A 684 -26.92 -1.80 22.06
N ASP A 685 -28.11 -1.95 22.61
CA ASP A 685 -28.62 -3.23 23.07
C ASP A 685 -28.85 -4.19 21.88
N PRO A 686 -29.23 -5.46 22.14
CA PRO A 686 -29.53 -6.43 21.07
C PRO A 686 -30.72 -6.04 20.19
N GLU A 687 -31.61 -5.17 20.68
CA GLU A 687 -32.79 -4.73 19.96
C GLU A 687 -32.51 -3.51 19.05
N GLY A 688 -31.36 -2.85 19.21
CA GLY A 688 -30.88 -1.69 18.46
C GLY A 688 -31.15 -0.33 19.12
N CYS A 689 -31.53 -0.30 20.41
CA CYS A 689 -31.66 0.92 21.20
C CYS A 689 -30.29 1.40 21.68
N PRO A 690 -29.98 2.70 21.59
CA PRO A 690 -28.73 3.26 22.12
C PRO A 690 -28.54 2.99 23.61
N LEU A 691 -27.32 2.64 24.03
CA LEU A 691 -26.93 2.45 25.43
C LEU A 691 -25.90 3.50 25.85
N PRO A 692 -26.25 4.47 26.72
CA PRO A 692 -25.37 5.59 27.09
C PRO A 692 -24.32 5.20 28.15
N GLU A 693 -23.52 4.17 27.87
CA GLU A 693 -22.50 3.64 28.78
C GLU A 693 -21.09 4.21 28.56
N PHE A 694 -20.88 4.96 27.48
CA PHE A 694 -19.64 5.70 27.27
C PHE A 694 -19.68 7.05 27.99
N LYS A 695 -18.54 7.75 27.96
CA LYS A 695 -18.40 9.11 28.51
C LYS A 695 -17.94 10.04 27.41
N ASP A 696 -18.60 11.18 27.27
CA ASP A 696 -18.24 12.24 26.34
C ASP A 696 -17.02 13.04 26.83
N SER A 697 -16.68 14.13 26.13
CA SER A 697 -15.56 15.02 26.50
C SER A 697 -15.81 15.81 27.80
N SER A 698 -17.07 16.01 28.18
CA SER A 698 -17.48 16.65 29.44
C SER A 698 -17.60 15.66 30.61
N GLY A 699 -17.51 14.36 30.33
CA GLY A 699 -17.69 13.27 31.29
C GLY A 699 -19.14 12.79 31.43
N GLY A 700 -20.08 13.35 30.66
CA GLY A 700 -21.48 12.97 30.61
C GLY A 700 -21.69 11.61 29.91
N PRO A 701 -22.76 10.86 30.27
CA PRO A 701 -23.07 9.58 29.65
C PRO A 701 -23.47 9.75 28.19
N THR A 702 -22.92 8.91 27.31
CA THR A 702 -23.22 8.92 25.87
C THR A 702 -23.12 7.52 25.30
N ASP A 703 -23.87 7.24 24.25
CA ASP A 703 -23.83 5.99 23.48
C ASP A 703 -22.77 6.02 22.37
N ILE A 704 -22.17 7.20 22.12
CA ILE A 704 -21.25 7.45 21.01
C ILE A 704 -19.84 7.75 21.52
N LEU A 705 -18.82 7.26 20.80
CA LEU A 705 -17.42 7.61 21.08
C LEU A 705 -16.62 7.79 19.78
N ARG A 706 -15.76 8.83 19.77
CA ARG A 706 -14.86 9.16 18.66
C ARG A 706 -13.44 8.67 18.97
N ILE A 707 -12.98 7.65 18.26
CA ILE A 707 -11.68 7.03 18.49
C ILE A 707 -10.68 7.50 17.42
N GLY A 708 -9.60 8.14 17.87
CA GLY A 708 -8.51 8.59 16.99
C GLY A 708 -8.68 9.98 16.39
N GLU A 709 -9.46 10.84 17.05
CA GLU A 709 -9.67 12.24 16.66
C GLU A 709 -8.34 13.02 16.51
N GLY A 710 -8.32 13.99 15.60
CA GLY A 710 -7.12 14.79 15.26
C GLY A 710 -6.04 14.04 14.46
N TYR A 711 -6.30 12.82 13.99
CA TYR A 711 -5.35 12.04 13.20
C TYR A 711 -5.00 12.71 11.86
N LYS A 712 -6.02 13.16 11.12
CA LYS A 712 -5.86 13.74 9.78
C LYS A 712 -5.02 15.01 9.80
N GLU A 713 -5.24 15.89 10.77
CA GLU A 713 -4.47 17.13 10.95
C GLU A 713 -2.98 16.86 11.16
N LYS A 714 -2.65 15.89 12.02
CA LYS A 714 -1.26 15.47 12.28
C LYS A 714 -0.60 14.93 11.00
N GLN A 715 -1.32 14.16 10.19
CA GLN A 715 -0.80 13.68 8.90
C GLN A 715 -0.62 14.83 7.90
N ARG A 716 -1.57 15.76 7.82
CA ARG A 716 -1.50 16.93 6.94
C ARG A 716 -0.35 17.86 7.32
N ALA A 717 -0.07 18.05 8.60
CA ALA A 717 1.09 18.81 9.08
C ALA A 717 2.42 18.14 8.67
N ILE A 718 2.52 16.81 8.79
CA ILE A 718 3.72 16.07 8.32
C ILE A 718 3.88 16.22 6.81
N GLN A 719 2.80 16.11 6.06
CA GLN A 719 2.82 16.22 4.60
C GLN A 719 3.14 17.64 4.13
N ALA A 720 2.60 18.67 4.80
CA ALA A 720 2.95 20.06 4.55
C ALA A 720 4.44 20.32 4.78
N ALA A 721 5.02 19.78 5.87
CA ALA A 721 6.46 19.87 6.12
C ALA A 721 7.28 19.20 5.00
N LYS A 722 6.87 17.99 4.54
CA LYS A 722 7.50 17.31 3.40
C LYS A 722 7.43 18.14 2.12
N GLU A 723 6.27 18.71 1.80
CA GLU A 723 6.09 19.53 0.60
C GLU A 723 6.93 20.81 0.62
N VAL A 724 7.12 21.43 1.79
CA VAL A 724 7.99 22.60 1.94
C VAL A 724 9.44 22.26 1.68
N GLU A 725 9.94 21.14 2.22
CA GLU A 725 11.32 20.68 1.96
C GLU A 725 11.50 20.27 0.49
N GLN A 726 10.58 19.49 -0.07
CA GLN A 726 10.61 19.07 -1.48
C GLN A 726 10.67 20.25 -2.44
N ARG A 727 9.89 21.31 -2.20
CA ARG A 727 9.91 22.51 -3.05
C ARG A 727 11.24 23.27 -2.96
N ARG A 728 11.90 23.28 -1.80
CA ARG A 728 13.13 24.06 -1.57
C ARG A 728 14.39 23.31 -1.98
N ALA A 729 14.49 22.04 -1.60
CA ALA A 729 15.69 21.22 -1.77
C ALA A 729 15.54 20.13 -2.84
N GLY A 730 14.34 19.88 -3.38
CA GLY A 730 14.04 18.82 -4.38
C GLY A 730 13.74 17.46 -3.79
N GLY A 731 14.28 17.18 -2.61
CA GLY A 731 13.93 16.04 -1.77
C GLY A 731 13.41 16.49 -0.41
N TYR A 732 13.19 15.52 0.48
CA TYR A 732 12.86 15.79 1.88
C TYR A 732 13.81 15.03 2.80
N SER A 733 14.02 15.56 4.00
CA SER A 733 14.88 14.95 5.00
C SER A 733 14.37 13.56 5.37
N ARG A 734 15.30 12.60 5.50
CA ARG A 734 15.00 11.22 5.94
C ARG A 734 14.33 11.18 7.32
N LYS A 735 14.45 12.24 8.13
CA LYS A 735 13.70 12.46 9.38
C LYS A 735 12.18 12.27 9.21
N PHE A 736 11.62 12.64 8.06
CA PHE A 736 10.18 12.54 7.78
C PHE A 736 9.76 11.28 7.02
N ALA A 737 10.71 10.49 6.51
CA ALA A 737 10.43 9.33 5.67
C ALA A 737 9.54 8.30 6.37
N SER A 738 9.92 7.90 7.60
CA SER A 738 9.16 6.92 8.38
C SER A 738 8.09 7.54 9.30
N LYS A 739 8.13 8.85 9.55
CA LYS A 739 7.29 9.53 10.55
C LYS A 739 5.79 9.34 10.30
N SER A 740 5.37 9.49 9.04
CA SER A 740 3.96 9.36 8.66
C SER A 740 3.44 7.91 8.80
N ARG A 741 4.28 6.91 8.44
CA ARG A 741 3.96 5.48 8.65
C ARG A 741 3.86 5.15 10.13
N ASN A 742 4.80 5.60 10.94
CA ASN A 742 4.81 5.31 12.38
C ASN A 742 3.56 5.90 13.06
N LEU A 743 3.19 7.14 12.73
CA LEU A 743 1.94 7.75 13.24
C LEU A 743 0.69 6.97 12.80
N ALA A 744 0.66 6.49 11.55
CA ALA A 744 -0.45 5.68 11.06
C ALA A 744 -0.53 4.32 11.78
N ASP A 745 0.60 3.64 11.98
CA ASP A 745 0.67 2.38 12.73
C ASP A 745 0.23 2.57 14.18
N ASP A 746 0.67 3.64 14.84
CA ASP A 746 0.32 3.95 16.22
C ASP A 746 -1.18 4.23 16.36
N MET A 747 -1.75 5.06 15.48
CA MET A 747 -3.19 5.32 15.45
C MET A 747 -3.96 4.01 15.29
N VAL A 748 -3.64 3.21 14.26
CA VAL A 748 -4.36 1.97 13.98
C VAL A 748 -4.26 0.97 15.13
N ARG A 749 -3.09 0.81 15.74
CA ARG A 749 -2.89 -0.12 16.88
C ARG A 749 -3.63 0.32 18.13
N ASN A 750 -3.70 1.64 18.38
CA ASN A 750 -4.42 2.22 19.50
C ASN A 750 -5.93 2.13 19.28
N SER A 751 -6.45 2.50 18.12
CA SER A 751 -7.87 2.35 17.80
C SER A 751 -8.31 0.90 17.87
N ALA A 752 -7.53 -0.05 17.31
CA ALA A 752 -7.82 -1.48 17.44
C ALA A 752 -7.70 -2.01 18.88
N ARG A 753 -6.96 -1.34 19.78
CA ARG A 753 -6.97 -1.67 21.21
C ARG A 753 -8.27 -1.17 21.85
N ASP A 754 -8.66 0.06 21.56
CA ASP A 754 -9.83 0.70 22.17
C ASP A 754 -11.12 0.02 21.71
N LEU A 755 -11.25 -0.32 20.42
CA LEU A 755 -12.35 -1.13 19.91
C LEU A 755 -12.45 -2.48 20.64
N PHE A 756 -11.33 -3.19 20.80
CA PHE A 756 -11.32 -4.47 21.50
C PHE A 756 -11.62 -4.32 22.99
N TYR A 757 -11.18 -3.23 23.62
CA TYR A 757 -11.53 -2.90 25.00
C TYR A 757 -13.04 -2.74 25.18
N HIS A 758 -13.67 -1.93 24.32
CA HIS A 758 -15.11 -1.68 24.42
C HIS A 758 -15.92 -2.94 24.12
N ALA A 759 -15.51 -3.74 23.13
CA ALA A 759 -16.14 -5.03 22.83
C ALA A 759 -16.17 -5.98 24.04
N VAL A 760 -15.05 -6.13 24.75
CA VAL A 760 -14.94 -7.08 25.88
C VAL A 760 -15.53 -6.51 27.18
N THR A 761 -15.52 -5.19 27.35
CA THR A 761 -15.99 -4.56 28.59
C THR A 761 -17.51 -4.45 28.62
N HIS A 762 -18.12 -4.12 27.49
CA HIS A 762 -19.57 -3.92 27.35
C HIS A 762 -20.29 -5.16 26.78
N ASP A 763 -19.61 -6.32 26.80
CA ASP A 763 -20.08 -7.58 26.23
C ASP A 763 -20.73 -7.42 24.85
N ALA A 764 -20.01 -6.77 23.93
CA ALA A 764 -20.53 -6.34 22.65
C ALA A 764 -19.78 -6.93 21.45
N VAL A 765 -20.50 -7.23 20.37
CA VAL A 765 -19.91 -7.57 19.06
C VAL A 765 -19.63 -6.30 18.26
N LEU A 766 -18.43 -6.17 17.72
CA LEU A 766 -18.08 -5.08 16.80
C LEU A 766 -18.67 -5.37 15.43
N VAL A 767 -19.49 -4.46 14.91
CA VAL A 767 -20.11 -4.56 13.59
C VAL A 767 -19.43 -3.57 12.66
N PHE A 768 -18.68 -4.10 11.69
CA PHE A 768 -18.02 -3.29 10.65
C PHE A 768 -18.88 -3.27 9.38
N GLU A 769 -18.82 -2.17 8.64
CA GLU A 769 -19.25 -2.17 7.25
C GLU A 769 -18.38 -3.09 6.39
N ASN A 770 -18.98 -3.79 5.43
CA ASN A 770 -18.23 -4.60 4.47
C ASN A 770 -17.67 -3.73 3.34
N LEU A 771 -16.62 -2.98 3.66
CA LEU A 771 -15.82 -2.25 2.67
C LEU A 771 -14.92 -3.24 1.93
N SER A 772 -14.84 -3.12 0.60
CA SER A 772 -13.91 -3.94 -0.19
C SER A 772 -12.47 -3.72 0.29
N ARG A 773 -11.66 -4.80 0.36
CA ARG A 773 -10.28 -4.67 0.82
C ARG A 773 -9.52 -3.74 -0.13
N GLY A 774 -8.76 -2.82 0.46
CA GLY A 774 -8.18 -1.73 -0.31
C GLY A 774 -9.24 -0.70 -0.73
N PHE A 775 -10.24 -0.43 0.08
CA PHE A 775 -11.11 0.75 -0.10
C PHE A 775 -10.33 2.05 0.16
N GLY A 776 -10.72 3.16 -0.45
CA GLY A 776 -10.17 4.49 -0.15
C GLY A 776 -10.42 5.52 -1.25
N ARG A 777 -10.37 6.81 -0.89
CA ARG A 777 -10.49 7.91 -1.84
C ARG A 777 -9.26 7.92 -2.77
N GLN A 778 -9.42 7.47 -4.02
CA GLN A 778 -8.35 7.45 -5.02
C GLN A 778 -8.42 8.70 -5.92
N GLY A 779 -7.89 9.84 -5.46
CA GLY A 779 -8.03 11.11 -6.18
C GLY A 779 -6.85 12.07 -6.03
N LYS A 780 -7.05 13.34 -6.44
CA LYS A 780 -6.06 14.40 -6.22
C LYS A 780 -6.07 14.79 -4.74
N ARG A 781 -4.88 15.00 -4.14
CA ARG A 781 -4.67 15.36 -2.71
C ARG A 781 -5.15 14.30 -1.70
N THR A 782 -5.21 13.03 -2.11
CA THR A 782 -5.47 11.89 -1.21
C THR A 782 -4.16 11.18 -0.91
N PHE A 783 -3.75 11.14 0.35
CA PHE A 783 -2.49 10.51 0.76
C PHE A 783 -2.74 9.09 1.23
N MET A 784 -1.87 8.15 0.83
CA MET A 784 -2.01 6.73 1.21
C MET A 784 -1.98 6.49 2.72
N THR A 785 -1.43 7.44 3.47
CA THR A 785 -1.36 7.40 4.93
C THR A 785 -2.72 7.61 5.57
N GLU A 786 -3.68 8.25 4.90
CA GLU A 786 -5.06 8.44 5.39
C GLU A 786 -5.96 7.23 5.08
N ARG A 787 -5.56 6.37 4.12
CA ARG A 787 -6.31 5.18 3.70
C ARG A 787 -6.09 4.00 4.65
N GLN A 788 -6.73 4.04 5.83
CA GLN A 788 -6.51 3.05 6.89
C GLN A 788 -7.71 2.13 7.18
N TYR A 789 -8.81 2.24 6.44
CA TYR A 789 -10.05 1.45 6.62
C TYR A 789 -9.81 -0.05 6.79
N THR A 790 -9.10 -0.66 5.82
CA THR A 790 -8.77 -2.09 5.83
C THR A 790 -7.74 -2.43 6.91
N LYS A 791 -6.79 -1.53 7.17
CA LYS A 791 -5.69 -1.80 8.13
C LYS A 791 -6.18 -1.91 9.57
N MET A 792 -7.19 -1.13 9.96
CA MET A 792 -7.84 -1.27 11.27
C MET A 792 -8.49 -2.63 11.45
N GLU A 793 -9.22 -3.09 10.44
CA GLU A 793 -9.84 -4.42 10.43
C GLU A 793 -8.80 -5.54 10.48
N ASP A 794 -7.73 -5.43 9.69
CA ASP A 794 -6.62 -6.38 9.67
C ASP A 794 -5.95 -6.47 11.06
N TRP A 795 -5.70 -5.33 11.72
CA TRP A 795 -5.11 -5.30 13.06
C TRP A 795 -6.03 -5.85 14.15
N LEU A 796 -7.33 -5.53 14.08
CA LEU A 796 -8.30 -6.06 15.02
C LEU A 796 -8.43 -7.58 14.84
N THR A 797 -8.56 -8.05 13.60
CA THR A 797 -8.62 -9.49 13.27
C THR A 797 -7.36 -10.21 13.74
N ALA A 798 -6.18 -9.64 13.51
CA ALA A 798 -4.92 -10.23 13.97
C ALA A 798 -4.84 -10.31 15.51
N LYS A 799 -5.35 -9.31 16.23
CA LYS A 799 -5.42 -9.34 17.70
C LYS A 799 -6.40 -10.39 18.22
N LEU A 800 -7.59 -10.49 17.61
CA LEU A 800 -8.60 -11.50 17.95
C LEU A 800 -8.07 -12.92 17.68
N ALA A 801 -7.52 -13.15 16.48
CA ALA A 801 -6.96 -14.43 16.08
C ALA A 801 -5.84 -14.88 17.03
N TYR A 802 -5.00 -13.96 17.49
CA TYR A 802 -3.92 -14.29 18.43
C TYR A 802 -4.42 -14.81 19.79
N GLU A 803 -5.63 -14.41 20.22
CA GLU A 803 -6.25 -14.92 21.45
C GLU A 803 -7.05 -16.22 21.23
N GLY A 804 -7.20 -16.69 19.99
CA GLY A 804 -8.04 -17.85 19.65
C GLY A 804 -9.42 -17.50 19.11
N LEU A 805 -9.76 -16.22 19.12
CA LEU A 805 -11.07 -15.73 18.72
C LEU A 805 -11.15 -15.63 17.20
N THR A 806 -12.29 -16.02 16.65
CA THR A 806 -12.53 -15.90 15.20
C THR A 806 -13.28 -14.61 14.89
N SER A 807 -13.28 -14.18 13.62
CA SER A 807 -14.10 -13.07 13.10
C SER A 807 -15.61 -13.39 13.07
N LYS A 808 -16.09 -14.16 14.06
CA LYS A 808 -17.50 -14.48 14.29
C LYS A 808 -17.93 -14.23 15.73
N THR A 809 -16.97 -14.06 16.64
CA THR A 809 -17.25 -13.90 18.07
C THR A 809 -17.39 -12.42 18.42
N TYR A 810 -16.31 -11.64 18.34
CA TYR A 810 -16.29 -10.20 18.67
C TYR A 810 -16.23 -9.26 17.47
N LEU A 811 -16.20 -9.79 16.26
CA LEU A 811 -16.19 -8.99 15.03
C LEU A 811 -17.14 -9.61 14.03
N SER A 812 -18.06 -8.81 13.51
CA SER A 812 -18.99 -9.15 12.44
C SER A 812 -18.98 -8.07 11.37
N LYS A 813 -19.62 -8.34 10.24
CA LYS A 813 -19.71 -7.43 9.10
C LYS A 813 -21.14 -7.30 8.60
N THR A 814 -21.52 -6.09 8.19
CA THR A 814 -22.82 -5.78 7.57
C THR A 814 -22.65 -5.11 6.21
N LEU A 815 -23.74 -4.95 5.46
CA LEU A 815 -23.73 -4.17 4.21
C LEU A 815 -23.64 -2.66 4.52
N ALA A 816 -22.75 -1.97 3.81
CA ALA A 816 -22.59 -0.50 3.86
C ALA A 816 -23.69 0.27 3.08
N GLN A 817 -24.69 -0.43 2.54
CA GLN A 817 -25.69 0.20 1.68
C GLN A 817 -26.57 1.13 2.52
N TYR A 818 -26.56 2.42 2.21
CA TYR A 818 -27.44 3.47 2.78
C TYR A 818 -27.31 3.75 4.28
N THR A 819 -26.35 3.15 4.97
CA THR A 819 -26.04 3.35 6.41
C THR A 819 -25.75 4.82 6.74
N SER A 820 -24.97 5.49 5.91
CA SER A 820 -24.60 6.91 6.05
C SER A 820 -25.64 7.93 5.55
N LYS A 821 -26.76 7.45 4.98
CA LYS A 821 -27.80 8.27 4.32
C LYS A 821 -29.16 8.24 5.00
N THR A 822 -29.42 7.23 5.83
CA THR A 822 -30.74 7.00 6.45
C THR A 822 -30.84 7.79 7.74
N CYS A 823 -31.82 8.69 7.87
CA CYS A 823 -32.03 9.44 9.10
C CYS A 823 -32.37 8.49 10.27
N SER A 824 -31.64 8.61 11.38
CA SER A 824 -31.87 7.81 12.58
C SER A 824 -33.18 8.12 13.30
N ASN A 825 -33.76 9.30 13.06
CA ASN A 825 -34.98 9.76 13.70
C ASN A 825 -36.26 9.33 12.98
N CYS A 826 -36.31 9.42 11.64
CA CYS A 826 -37.51 9.10 10.86
C CYS A 826 -37.37 7.92 9.90
N GLY A 827 -36.17 7.35 9.75
CA GLY A 827 -35.91 6.24 8.83
C GLY A 827 -35.97 6.61 7.34
N PHE A 828 -36.08 7.90 7.01
CA PHE A 828 -36.03 8.35 5.62
C PHE A 828 -34.60 8.21 5.06
N THR A 829 -34.50 7.66 3.85
CA THR A 829 -33.23 7.49 3.11
C THR A 829 -33.36 8.21 1.79
N ILE A 830 -32.49 9.19 1.55
CA ILE A 830 -32.47 9.88 0.27
C ILE A 830 -31.77 9.05 -0.82
N THR A 831 -32.39 8.98 -1.99
CA THR A 831 -31.95 8.23 -3.17
C THR A 831 -31.79 9.13 -4.39
N THR A 832 -31.23 8.61 -5.47
CA THR A 832 -31.15 9.35 -6.75
C THR A 832 -32.53 9.63 -7.32
N ALA A 833 -33.46 8.68 -7.19
CA ALA A 833 -34.83 8.81 -7.67
C ALA A 833 -35.58 9.96 -6.98
N ASP A 834 -35.28 10.24 -5.71
CA ASP A 834 -35.84 11.39 -5.00
C ASP A 834 -35.42 12.71 -5.64
N TYR A 835 -34.14 12.85 -6.02
CA TYR A 835 -33.66 14.05 -6.72
C TYR A 835 -34.22 14.18 -8.14
N ASP A 836 -34.36 13.06 -8.85
CA ASP A 836 -34.97 13.06 -10.18
C ASP A 836 -36.45 13.46 -10.08
N GLY A 837 -37.16 12.98 -9.06
CA GLY A 837 -38.53 13.40 -8.73
C GLY A 837 -38.62 14.88 -8.37
N MET A 838 -37.67 15.41 -7.58
CA MET A 838 -37.58 16.85 -7.30
C MET A 838 -37.39 17.67 -8.58
N LEU A 839 -36.54 17.23 -9.50
CA LEU A 839 -36.33 17.93 -10.77
C LEU A 839 -37.61 17.97 -11.62
N VAL A 840 -38.33 16.85 -11.69
CA VAL A 840 -39.60 16.76 -12.45
C VAL A 840 -40.68 17.69 -11.87
N ARG A 841 -40.68 17.89 -10.55
CA ARG A 841 -41.67 18.73 -9.85
C ARG A 841 -41.21 20.16 -9.60
N LEU A 842 -40.00 20.51 -10.05
CA LEU A 842 -39.45 21.84 -9.87
C LEU A 842 -40.22 22.81 -10.80
N LYS A 843 -40.79 23.86 -10.21
CA LYS A 843 -41.59 24.87 -10.91
C LYS A 843 -41.25 26.27 -10.41
N LYS A 844 -41.36 27.25 -11.30
CA LYS A 844 -41.27 28.68 -10.94
C LYS A 844 -42.64 29.16 -10.47
N THR A 845 -42.70 29.70 -9.26
CA THR A 845 -43.90 30.28 -8.62
C THR A 845 -43.74 31.80 -8.49
N SER A 846 -44.75 32.50 -7.98
CA SER A 846 -44.66 33.94 -7.67
C SER A 846 -43.54 34.26 -6.68
N ASP A 847 -43.22 33.30 -5.80
CA ASP A 847 -42.28 33.46 -4.69
C ASP A 847 -40.90 32.86 -4.98
N GLY A 848 -40.63 32.52 -6.26
CA GLY A 848 -39.40 31.88 -6.72
C GLY A 848 -39.57 30.42 -7.11
N TRP A 849 -38.45 29.69 -7.24
CA TRP A 849 -38.45 28.28 -7.61
C TRP A 849 -38.79 27.38 -6.41
N ALA A 850 -39.68 26.40 -6.61
CA ALA A 850 -40.07 25.45 -5.59
C ALA A 850 -40.20 24.03 -6.16
N THR A 851 -39.92 23.03 -5.32
CA THR A 851 -40.12 21.60 -5.63
C THR A 851 -40.79 20.90 -4.45
N THR A 852 -41.12 19.61 -4.58
CA THR A 852 -41.71 18.83 -3.48
C THR A 852 -40.97 17.52 -3.25
N LEU A 853 -40.83 17.15 -1.97
CA LEU A 853 -40.34 15.84 -1.52
C LEU A 853 -41.29 15.31 -0.44
N ASN A 854 -41.80 14.08 -0.58
CA ASN A 854 -42.77 13.49 0.36
C ASN A 854 -43.95 14.43 0.71
N ASN A 855 -44.49 15.13 -0.29
CA ASN A 855 -45.56 16.14 -0.15
C ASN A 855 -45.20 17.39 0.65
N LYS A 856 -43.93 17.56 1.04
CA LYS A 856 -43.40 18.78 1.63
C LYS A 856 -42.85 19.68 0.53
N GLU A 857 -43.28 20.93 0.49
CA GLU A 857 -42.73 21.94 -0.42
C GLU A 857 -41.35 22.40 0.07
N LEU A 858 -40.41 22.46 -0.87
CA LEU A 858 -39.03 22.87 -0.65
C LEU A 858 -38.72 24.05 -1.56
N LYS A 859 -38.43 25.21 -0.96
CA LYS A 859 -37.99 26.39 -1.70
C LYS A 859 -36.57 26.17 -2.24
N ALA A 860 -36.39 26.36 -3.54
CA ALA A 860 -35.10 26.22 -4.23
C ALA A 860 -34.31 27.54 -4.17
N GLU A 861 -34.11 28.04 -2.95
CA GLU A 861 -33.43 29.30 -2.66
C GLU A 861 -32.17 29.08 -1.80
N GLY A 862 -31.19 29.97 -1.92
CA GLY A 862 -30.02 30.02 -1.05
C GLY A 862 -28.70 29.67 -1.74
N GLN A 863 -27.60 29.84 -0.99
CA GLN A 863 -26.25 29.71 -1.53
C GLN A 863 -25.85 28.25 -1.74
N ILE A 864 -25.23 28.00 -2.89
CA ILE A 864 -24.60 26.75 -3.27
C ILE A 864 -23.11 27.00 -3.44
N THR A 865 -22.33 26.25 -2.67
CA THR A 865 -20.88 26.26 -2.76
C THR A 865 -20.39 24.99 -3.46
N TYR A 866 -19.68 25.14 -4.59
CA TYR A 866 -19.07 24.01 -5.27
C TYR A 866 -17.72 24.36 -5.88
N TYR A 867 -16.83 23.36 -5.96
CA TYR A 867 -15.53 23.54 -6.59
C TYR A 867 -15.65 23.43 -8.11
N ASN A 868 -15.48 24.55 -8.81
CA ASN A 868 -15.41 24.55 -10.26
C ASN A 868 -14.03 24.04 -10.70
N ARG A 869 -13.99 22.86 -11.31
CA ARG A 869 -12.73 22.23 -11.73
C ARG A 869 -12.03 23.00 -12.86
N TYR A 870 -12.77 23.68 -13.72
CA TYR A 870 -12.22 24.47 -14.83
C TYR A 870 -11.55 25.73 -14.30
N LYS A 871 -12.24 26.48 -13.43
CA LYS A 871 -11.71 27.70 -12.80
C LYS A 871 -10.78 27.41 -11.61
N ARG A 872 -10.67 26.15 -11.18
CA ARG A 872 -9.88 25.68 -10.03
C ARG A 872 -10.16 26.42 -8.71
N GLN A 873 -11.36 26.97 -8.57
CA GLN A 873 -11.77 27.74 -7.41
C GLN A 873 -13.11 27.26 -6.89
N THR A 874 -13.35 27.54 -5.61
CA THR A 874 -14.68 27.42 -5.03
C THR A 874 -15.54 28.55 -5.60
N VAL A 875 -16.72 28.20 -6.09
CA VAL A 875 -17.71 29.16 -6.59
C VAL A 875 -18.89 29.09 -5.66
N GLU A 876 -19.33 30.26 -5.24
CA GLU A 876 -20.57 30.47 -4.51
C GLU A 876 -21.57 31.08 -5.47
N LYS A 877 -22.73 30.45 -5.56
CA LYS A 877 -23.83 30.90 -6.43
C LYS A 877 -25.14 30.83 -5.66
N GLU A 878 -26.08 31.69 -6.02
CA GLU A 878 -27.44 31.60 -5.51
C GLU A 878 -28.24 30.66 -6.41
N LEU A 879 -28.96 29.69 -5.83
CA LEU A 879 -29.65 28.65 -6.59
C LEU A 879 -30.73 29.22 -7.49
N SER A 880 -31.55 30.16 -6.98
CA SER A 880 -32.66 30.72 -7.74
C SER A 880 -32.14 31.45 -8.98
N ALA A 881 -31.11 32.27 -8.84
CA ALA A 881 -30.47 33.00 -9.93
C ALA A 881 -29.91 32.06 -11.02
N GLU A 882 -29.35 30.90 -10.65
CA GLU A 882 -28.88 29.93 -11.64
C GLU A 882 -30.00 29.17 -12.32
N LEU A 883 -31.10 28.87 -11.62
CA LEU A 883 -32.29 28.28 -12.23
C LEU A 883 -32.98 29.28 -13.18
N ASP A 884 -33.01 30.55 -12.81
CA ASP A 884 -33.48 31.63 -13.67
C ASP A 884 -32.65 31.74 -14.94
N ARG A 885 -31.31 31.76 -14.83
CA ARG A 885 -30.40 31.71 -15.99
C ARG A 885 -30.69 30.51 -16.90
N LEU A 886 -30.83 29.30 -16.33
CA LEU A 886 -31.12 28.09 -17.12
C LEU A 886 -32.48 28.16 -17.83
N SER A 887 -33.47 28.78 -17.17
CA SER A 887 -34.81 28.99 -17.71
C SER A 887 -34.81 30.01 -18.85
N GLU A 888 -34.17 31.16 -18.64
CA GLU A 888 -34.03 32.24 -19.63
C GLU A 888 -33.32 31.74 -20.89
N GLU A 889 -32.20 31.03 -20.73
CA GLU A 889 -31.47 30.44 -21.85
C GLU A 889 -32.28 29.36 -22.61
N SER A 890 -33.33 28.82 -21.99
CA SER A 890 -34.24 27.84 -22.61
C SER A 890 -35.47 28.43 -23.28
N GLY A 891 -35.77 29.70 -23.01
CA GLY A 891 -37.01 30.33 -23.45
C GLY A 891 -38.27 29.66 -22.90
N ASN A 892 -38.17 28.79 -21.88
CA ASN A 892 -39.30 28.11 -21.28
C ASN A 892 -39.12 27.82 -19.79
N ASN A 893 -40.13 28.19 -18.99
CA ASN A 893 -40.16 27.89 -17.55
C ASN A 893 -40.49 26.43 -17.23
N ASP A 894 -40.87 25.62 -18.23
CA ASP A 894 -41.14 24.19 -18.13
C ASP A 894 -39.87 23.35 -18.36
N ILE A 895 -39.38 22.73 -17.29
CA ILE A 895 -38.19 21.88 -17.27
C ILE A 895 -38.31 20.67 -18.21
N SER A 896 -39.52 20.18 -18.47
CA SER A 896 -39.74 19.06 -19.39
C SER A 896 -39.29 19.37 -20.82
N LYS A 897 -39.18 20.66 -21.16
CA LYS A 897 -38.73 21.16 -22.46
C LYS A 897 -37.25 21.56 -22.47
N TRP A 898 -36.56 21.52 -21.33
CA TRP A 898 -35.13 21.81 -21.26
C TRP A 898 -34.31 20.72 -21.96
N THR A 899 -33.17 21.10 -22.53
CA THR A 899 -32.21 20.13 -23.09
C THR A 899 -31.65 19.23 -21.98
N LYS A 900 -31.19 18.04 -22.35
CA LYS A 900 -30.60 17.08 -21.40
C LYS A 900 -29.48 17.71 -20.55
N GLY A 901 -28.57 18.46 -21.19
CA GLY A 901 -27.47 19.11 -20.48
C GLY A 901 -27.93 20.10 -19.39
N ARG A 902 -29.01 20.84 -19.64
CA ARG A 902 -29.57 21.79 -18.65
C ARG A 902 -30.29 21.09 -17.52
N ARG A 903 -31.04 20.02 -17.82
CA ARG A 903 -31.66 19.18 -16.78
C ARG A 903 -30.59 18.56 -15.88
N ASP A 904 -29.49 18.08 -16.46
CA ASP A 904 -28.36 17.54 -15.71
C ASP A 904 -27.68 18.60 -14.84
N GLU A 905 -27.55 19.84 -15.33
CA GLU A 905 -27.02 20.97 -14.55
C GLU A 905 -27.96 21.36 -13.39
N ALA A 906 -29.26 21.48 -13.64
CA ALA A 906 -30.25 21.77 -12.61
C ALA A 906 -30.32 20.66 -11.54
N LEU A 907 -30.27 19.39 -11.96
CA LEU A 907 -30.20 18.24 -11.06
C LEU A 907 -28.93 18.27 -10.19
N PHE A 908 -27.80 18.67 -10.77
CA PHE A 908 -26.56 18.85 -10.02
C PHE A 908 -26.70 19.94 -8.95
N LEU A 909 -27.30 21.08 -9.30
CA LEU A 909 -27.53 22.19 -8.37
C LEU A 909 -28.49 21.80 -7.23
N LEU A 910 -29.60 21.14 -7.55
CA LEU A 910 -30.54 20.60 -6.55
C LEU A 910 -29.86 19.61 -5.60
N LYS A 911 -29.05 18.68 -6.14
CA LYS A 911 -28.26 17.72 -5.33
C LYS A 911 -27.27 18.41 -4.39
N LYS A 912 -26.80 19.61 -4.73
CA LYS A 912 -25.91 20.38 -3.85
C LYS A 912 -26.68 21.10 -2.75
N ARG A 913 -27.78 21.77 -3.09
CA ARG A 913 -28.60 22.52 -2.12
C ARG A 913 -29.32 21.61 -1.13
N PHE A 914 -29.90 20.53 -1.63
CA PHE A 914 -30.67 19.56 -0.86
C PHE A 914 -29.83 18.32 -0.54
N SER A 915 -28.52 18.51 -0.34
CA SER A 915 -27.66 17.43 0.12
C SER A 915 -27.98 17.09 1.57
N HIS A 916 -28.25 15.81 1.86
CA HIS A 916 -28.31 15.29 3.24
C HIS A 916 -27.02 15.50 4.05
N ARG A 917 -25.91 15.90 3.40
CA ARG A 917 -24.66 16.34 4.03
C ARG A 917 -24.28 17.71 3.45
N PRO A 918 -24.75 18.83 4.03
CA PRO A 918 -24.42 20.17 3.53
C PRO A 918 -22.92 20.47 3.68
N VAL A 919 -22.36 20.10 4.83
CA VAL A 919 -20.92 19.94 5.05
C VAL A 919 -20.60 18.49 5.33
N GLN A 920 -19.34 18.08 5.14
CA GLN A 920 -18.95 16.66 5.21
C GLN A 920 -19.22 16.01 6.58
N GLU A 921 -19.15 16.80 7.66
CA GLU A 921 -19.29 16.36 9.06
C GLU A 921 -20.74 16.35 9.56
N GLN A 922 -21.63 17.14 8.95
CA GLN A 922 -23.02 17.25 9.36
C GLN A 922 -23.94 16.40 8.48
N PHE A 923 -24.99 15.87 9.09
CA PHE A 923 -26.12 15.29 8.41
C PHE A 923 -27.37 16.11 8.71
N VAL A 924 -28.18 16.36 7.67
CA VAL A 924 -29.48 17.02 7.80
C VAL A 924 -30.53 16.21 7.04
N CYS A 925 -31.60 15.80 7.73
CA CYS A 925 -32.70 15.09 7.09
C CYS A 925 -33.62 16.05 6.33
N LEU A 926 -33.88 15.79 5.05
CA LEU A 926 -34.83 16.60 4.26
C LEU A 926 -36.29 16.40 4.66
N ASP A 927 -36.61 15.28 5.32
CA ASP A 927 -37.97 14.92 5.72
C ASP A 927 -38.31 15.57 7.07
N CYS A 928 -37.64 15.13 8.14
CA CYS A 928 -37.92 15.59 9.51
C CYS A 928 -37.05 16.76 10.01
N GLY A 929 -36.08 17.24 9.23
CA GLY A 929 -35.19 18.33 9.64
C GLY A 929 -34.14 17.96 10.70
N HIS A 930 -34.04 16.69 11.11
CA HIS A 930 -33.09 16.25 12.12
C HIS A 930 -31.64 16.50 11.71
N GLU A 931 -30.88 17.12 12.62
CA GLU A 931 -29.45 17.42 12.47
C GLU A 931 -28.61 16.62 13.46
N VAL A 932 -27.55 15.99 12.95
CA VAL A 932 -26.62 15.19 13.76
C VAL A 932 -25.27 15.08 13.07
N HIS A 933 -24.23 14.69 13.79
CA HIS A 933 -22.94 14.38 13.18
C HIS A 933 -23.05 13.14 12.30
N ALA A 934 -22.60 13.24 11.04
CA ALA A 934 -22.92 12.27 10.01
C ALA A 934 -22.27 10.89 10.26
N ASP A 935 -21.11 10.86 10.91
CA ASP A 935 -20.39 9.62 11.25
C ASP A 935 -20.99 8.93 12.50
N GLU A 936 -21.63 9.70 13.39
CA GLU A 936 -22.27 9.16 14.61
C GLU A 936 -23.58 8.43 14.24
N GLN A 937 -24.38 9.07 13.39
CA GLN A 937 -25.55 8.45 12.79
C GLN A 937 -25.19 7.22 11.93
N ALA A 938 -24.08 7.29 11.18
CA ALA A 938 -23.59 6.14 10.43
C ALA A 938 -23.26 4.96 11.35
N ALA A 939 -22.55 5.20 12.46
CA ALA A 939 -22.24 4.17 13.44
C ALA A 939 -23.50 3.49 14.00
N LEU A 940 -24.52 4.26 14.39
CA LEU A 940 -25.80 3.72 14.85
C LEU A 940 -26.51 2.89 13.77
N ASN A 941 -26.54 3.39 12.54
CA ASN A 941 -27.15 2.68 11.41
C ASN A 941 -26.40 1.40 11.01
N ILE A 942 -25.09 1.33 11.23
CA ILE A 942 -24.30 0.12 11.00
C ILE A 942 -24.72 -0.99 11.96
N ALA A 943 -24.88 -0.69 13.25
CA ALA A 943 -25.40 -1.65 14.22
C ALA A 943 -26.81 -2.14 13.83
N ARG A 944 -27.71 -1.21 13.50
CA ARG A 944 -29.10 -1.51 13.07
C ARG A 944 -29.18 -2.28 11.74
N SER A 945 -28.27 -2.01 10.80
CA SER A 945 -28.17 -2.71 9.52
C SER A 945 -27.83 -4.18 9.73
N TRP A 946 -26.92 -4.47 10.66
CA TRP A 946 -26.59 -5.85 11.02
C TRP A 946 -27.78 -6.58 11.65
N LEU A 947 -28.56 -5.91 12.49
CA LEU A 947 -29.80 -6.46 13.04
C LEU A 947 -30.82 -6.78 11.94
N PHE A 948 -30.99 -5.89 10.96
CA PHE A 948 -31.89 -6.15 9.81
C PHE A 948 -31.50 -7.41 9.05
N LEU A 949 -30.22 -7.60 8.74
CA LEU A 949 -29.74 -8.76 7.98
C LEU A 949 -29.86 -10.08 8.75
N ASN A 950 -29.84 -10.06 10.08
CA ASN A 950 -29.84 -11.27 10.91
C ASN A 950 -31.16 -11.55 11.63
N SER A 951 -32.11 -10.61 11.66
CA SER A 951 -33.40 -10.75 12.38
C SER A 951 -34.43 -11.64 11.68
N ASN A 952 -34.14 -12.18 10.48
CA ASN A 952 -35.10 -12.94 9.65
C ASN A 952 -36.48 -12.26 9.53
N SER A 953 -36.49 -10.92 9.59
CA SER A 953 -37.67 -10.08 9.52
C SER A 953 -38.42 -10.25 8.19
N THR A 954 -39.71 -9.92 8.19
CA THR A 954 -40.56 -9.97 6.99
C THR A 954 -39.96 -9.15 5.83
N GLU A 955 -39.37 -8.00 6.15
CA GLU A 955 -38.75 -7.12 5.18
C GLU A 955 -37.45 -7.71 4.61
N PHE A 956 -36.63 -8.37 5.43
CA PHE A 956 -35.44 -9.05 4.94
C PHE A 956 -35.79 -10.22 4.01
N LYS A 957 -36.86 -10.98 4.33
CA LYS A 957 -37.40 -12.01 3.43
C LYS A 957 -37.88 -11.40 2.11
N SER A 958 -38.54 -10.24 2.16
CA SER A 958 -38.97 -9.50 0.97
C SER A 958 -37.79 -9.17 0.05
N TYR A 959 -36.71 -8.59 0.61
CA TYR A 959 -35.48 -8.32 -0.14
C TYR A 959 -34.85 -9.59 -0.71
N LYS A 960 -34.69 -10.64 0.10
CA LYS A 960 -34.08 -11.91 -0.33
C LYS A 960 -34.85 -12.61 -1.43
N SER A 961 -36.18 -12.47 -1.45
CA SER A 961 -37.05 -13.02 -2.50
C SER A 961 -37.15 -12.15 -3.76
N GLY A 962 -36.52 -10.96 -3.76
CA GLY A 962 -36.57 -10.01 -4.88
C GLY A 962 -37.87 -9.20 -4.97
N LYS A 963 -38.79 -9.31 -4.00
CA LYS A 963 -40.05 -8.55 -3.98
C LYS A 963 -39.84 -7.04 -3.84
N GLN A 964 -38.80 -6.64 -3.11
CA GLN A 964 -38.44 -5.23 -2.92
C GLN A 964 -36.93 -5.03 -3.05
N PRO A 965 -36.48 -3.88 -3.58
CA PRO A 965 -35.07 -3.51 -3.52
C PRO A 965 -34.65 -3.25 -2.06
N PHE A 966 -33.34 -3.31 -1.81
CA PHE A 966 -32.78 -3.14 -0.46
C PHE A 966 -33.29 -1.88 0.26
N VAL A 967 -33.33 -0.73 -0.43
CA VAL A 967 -33.78 0.54 0.16
C VAL A 967 -35.20 0.46 0.71
N GLY A 968 -36.13 -0.07 -0.08
CA GLY A 968 -37.55 -0.16 0.31
C GLY A 968 -37.74 -1.07 1.51
N ALA A 969 -37.10 -2.25 1.48
CA ALA A 969 -37.14 -3.20 2.59
C ALA A 969 -36.49 -2.61 3.87
N TRP A 970 -35.35 -1.93 3.72
CA TRP A 970 -34.63 -1.29 4.82
C TRP A 970 -35.45 -0.16 5.46
N GLN A 971 -36.03 0.74 4.66
CA GLN A 971 -36.87 1.83 5.16
C GLN A 971 -38.13 1.31 5.88
N ALA A 972 -38.79 0.30 5.32
CA ALA A 972 -39.96 -0.32 5.94
C ALA A 972 -39.62 -0.93 7.30
N PHE A 973 -38.53 -1.69 7.37
CA PHE A 973 -38.00 -2.24 8.63
C PHE A 973 -37.66 -1.13 9.63
N TYR A 974 -36.95 -0.09 9.19
CA TYR A 974 -36.51 0.99 10.06
C TYR A 974 -37.68 1.77 10.66
N LYS A 975 -38.63 2.20 9.83
CA LYS A 975 -39.82 2.94 10.26
C LYS A 975 -40.71 2.11 11.17
N ARG A 976 -40.82 0.80 10.93
CA ARG A 976 -41.54 -0.12 11.82
C ARG A 976 -40.86 -0.21 13.18
N ARG A 977 -39.54 -0.46 13.21
CA ARG A 977 -38.78 -0.56 14.47
C ARG A 977 -38.73 0.76 15.25
N LEU A 978 -38.70 1.91 14.60
CA LEU A 978 -38.83 3.23 15.25
C LEU A 978 -40.15 3.39 16.02
N LYS A 979 -41.25 2.84 15.48
CA LYS A 979 -42.56 2.88 16.15
C LYS A 979 -42.68 1.86 17.28
N GLU A 980 -42.12 0.67 17.08
CA GLU A 980 -42.25 -0.45 18.02
C GLU A 980 -41.28 -0.34 19.21
N VAL A 981 -40.00 -0.07 18.95
CA VAL A 981 -38.90 -0.29 19.91
C VAL A 981 -37.98 0.92 20.01
N TRP A 982 -37.51 1.46 18.88
CA TRP A 982 -36.60 2.60 18.83
C TRP A 982 -37.36 3.92 18.92
N LYS A 983 -38.10 4.13 20.01
CA LYS A 983 -38.83 5.38 20.22
C LYS A 983 -37.83 6.54 20.19
N PRO A 984 -38.06 7.57 19.35
CA PRO A 984 -37.26 8.79 19.42
C PRO A 984 -37.31 9.33 20.86
N ASN A 985 -36.18 9.75 21.41
CA ASN A 985 -36.20 10.50 22.66
C ASN A 985 -37.13 11.70 22.46
N ALA A 986 -38.15 11.81 23.32
CA ALA A 986 -39.11 12.91 23.33
C ALA A 986 -38.41 14.24 23.64
#